data_AF-K9ZLA8-F1
#
_entry.id   AF-K9ZLA8-F1
#
_cell.length_a   1.000
_cell.length_b   1.000
_cell.length_c   1.000
_cell.angle_alpha   90.00
_cell.angle_beta   90.00
_cell.angle_gamma   90.00
#
_symmetry.space_group_name_H-M   'P 1'
#
loop_
_entity.id
_entity.type
_entity.pdbx_description
1 polymer ?
#
loop_
_entity_poly.entity_id
_entity_poly.type
_entity_poly.pdbx_seq_one_letter_code
_entity_poly.pdbx_strand_id
1 'polypeptide(L)'
;MVVVTFHVNPVTGNDTNSGSRSNPFKSITRALKVIKSPGIIQLGIGTYGVASGEIFPLIIPAGMLVVGNEANKGEKIIISGSGEYQSPSFGMQNITLLLLGDASLLGVTVTNSIAKGTGIWIESTAPTLANNTFSKCGREGIFTTGNAKPAILDNLFVENAASGLMMARNSKGEVLRNVFQKNPLGIAISDFAAPLVANNQLSENRMAIALSRDARPVLRRNLITKNTQGGLLINGNAVPNLGSTQDPADNIFRDQGEFDVQNLSSQKLISVGNQLNSTQVKGLIEFIAATADTPSQVGISTSFTDLDGHWAAAFVQALVNKGFISGFPDGTFQPSTPITRAQYAALITKTFKLPASNQLNRFKDVKTDFWAAAVIASASEQGFLSGFPDGSFRSGQNLTKVQAIVSIVNGLKFSGGNPNGLTVYSDRAQIPSYAINAVTMATQKLLVVNYPQPELLEPLREITRAEVAALIYQALVARGEIEAIPSPYIVQPETEIPSFSDLVGHWAEPFIRALVSMNITQGFADGSYQPDKPMTRAQYTALIAAAFNPTPKRSATEFTDVPASFWAASAIQKAASGGFVGGFSDRTFRPDQNVQRLQVMVSLVNGLGLPAADSSILIVYTDKKSIPEYAQTAIATATAQKIVVNYPDPKLLAPTRDATRAEVAAMIYQALVALQRTKSINSPYIVIKN
;
A
#
# COMPACT_ATOMS: atom_id res chain seq x y z
N MET A 1 9.36 -20.19 22.99
CA MET A 1 8.66 -21.42 22.54
C MET A 1 8.84 -21.50 21.02
N VAL A 2 9.39 -22.59 20.48
CA VAL A 2 9.61 -22.72 19.03
C VAL A 2 8.25 -22.86 18.35
N VAL A 3 7.92 -21.95 17.44
CA VAL A 3 6.69 -22.04 16.63
C VAL A 3 6.87 -23.18 15.64
N VAL A 4 6.10 -24.25 15.81
CA VAL A 4 6.19 -25.44 14.96
C VAL A 4 5.53 -25.14 13.62
N THR A 5 6.21 -25.46 12.51
CA THR A 5 5.64 -25.38 11.17
C THR A 5 5.39 -26.78 10.63
N PHE A 6 4.15 -27.07 10.24
CA PHE A 6 3.81 -28.27 9.49
C PHE A 6 3.49 -27.95 8.05
N HIS A 7 3.95 -28.81 7.15
CA HIS A 7 3.61 -28.77 5.73
C HIS A 7 2.48 -29.75 5.44
N VAL A 8 1.49 -29.31 4.68
CA VAL A 8 0.35 -30.11 4.25
C VAL A 8 0.25 -30.04 2.74
N ASN A 9 0.04 -31.19 2.09
CA ASN A 9 -0.19 -31.27 0.66
C ASN A 9 -1.22 -32.38 0.37
N PRO A 10 -2.37 -32.06 -0.26
CA PRO A 10 -3.46 -33.02 -0.41
C PRO A 10 -3.19 -34.03 -1.53
N VAL A 11 -2.22 -33.73 -2.40
CA VAL A 11 -1.80 -34.55 -3.53
C VAL A 11 -0.65 -35.48 -3.14
N THR A 12 0.39 -34.95 -2.51
CA THR A 12 1.63 -35.69 -2.23
C THR A 12 1.80 -36.11 -0.77
N GLY A 13 0.95 -35.64 0.14
CA GLY A 13 1.05 -35.94 1.57
C GLY A 13 0.42 -37.25 2.00
N ASN A 14 0.75 -37.67 3.23
CA ASN A 14 0.14 -38.79 3.94
C ASN A 14 -0.03 -38.43 5.43
N ASP A 15 -1.17 -38.73 6.04
CA ASP A 15 -1.46 -38.36 7.44
C ASP A 15 -0.70 -39.20 8.48
N THR A 16 -0.04 -40.26 8.05
CA THR A 16 0.95 -41.00 8.85
C THR A 16 2.34 -40.34 8.86
N ASN A 17 2.58 -39.33 8.00
CA ASN A 17 3.87 -38.65 7.92
C ASN A 17 4.15 -37.77 9.14
N SER A 18 5.38 -37.27 9.21
CA SER A 18 5.83 -36.33 10.26
C SER A 18 5.27 -34.90 10.16
N GLY A 19 4.75 -34.48 9.00
CA GLY A 19 4.37 -33.09 8.75
C GLY A 19 5.53 -32.17 8.38
N SER A 20 6.73 -32.72 8.16
CA SER A 20 7.88 -31.95 7.65
C SER A 20 7.73 -31.61 6.17
N ARG A 21 8.58 -30.71 5.65
CA ARG A 21 8.54 -30.30 4.23
C ARG A 21 8.72 -31.46 3.25
N SER A 22 9.60 -32.42 3.57
CA SER A 22 9.86 -33.59 2.72
C SER A 22 8.81 -34.70 2.89
N ASN A 23 8.13 -34.75 4.04
CA ASN A 23 7.10 -35.72 4.37
C ASN A 23 5.87 -34.99 4.92
N PRO A 24 5.13 -34.27 4.07
CA PRO A 24 4.01 -33.45 4.51
C PRO A 24 2.81 -34.31 4.93
N PHE A 25 1.97 -33.76 5.81
CA PHE A 25 0.65 -34.33 6.06
C PHE A 25 -0.22 -34.24 4.79
N LYS A 26 -1.24 -35.09 4.70
CA LYS A 26 -2.19 -35.03 3.59
C LYS A 26 -3.30 -34.02 3.86
N SER A 27 -3.77 -33.97 5.11
CA SER A 27 -4.91 -33.15 5.52
C SER A 27 -4.54 -32.07 6.55
N ILE A 28 -5.24 -30.94 6.47
CA ILE A 28 -5.22 -29.86 7.46
C ILE A 28 -5.79 -30.39 8.77
N THR A 29 -6.82 -31.24 8.70
CA THR A 29 -7.41 -31.95 9.83
C THR A 29 -6.36 -32.68 10.66
N ARG A 30 -5.46 -33.42 10.01
CA ARG A 30 -4.35 -34.09 10.68
C ARG A 30 -3.38 -33.10 11.31
N ALA A 31 -3.00 -32.06 10.58
CA ALA A 31 -2.08 -31.03 11.07
C ALA A 31 -2.64 -30.35 12.34
N LEU A 32 -3.90 -29.93 12.32
CA LEU A 32 -4.59 -29.28 13.44
C LEU A 32 -4.69 -30.18 14.68
N LYS A 33 -4.83 -31.50 14.49
CA LYS A 33 -4.88 -32.46 15.61
C LYS A 33 -3.56 -32.62 16.35
N VAL A 34 -2.43 -32.42 15.65
CA VAL A 34 -1.08 -32.70 16.18
C VAL A 34 -0.38 -31.42 16.63
N ILE A 35 -0.64 -30.30 15.96
CA ILE A 35 0.04 -29.04 16.24
C ILE A 35 -0.41 -28.45 17.58
N LYS A 36 0.55 -27.92 18.35
CA LYS A 36 0.27 -27.12 19.55
C LYS A 36 0.33 -25.64 19.18
N SER A 37 -0.60 -24.84 19.70
CA SER A 37 -0.58 -23.39 19.52
C SER A 37 0.51 -22.74 20.39
N PRO A 38 1.24 -21.72 19.87
CA PRO A 38 1.16 -21.15 18.52
C PRO A 38 1.88 -22.01 17.46
N GLY A 39 1.37 -22.01 16.23
CA GLY A 39 1.86 -22.88 15.15
C GLY A 39 1.56 -22.37 13.75
N ILE A 40 2.28 -22.92 12.75
CA ILE A 40 2.11 -22.59 11.33
C ILE A 40 1.74 -23.86 10.55
N ILE A 41 0.75 -23.75 9.66
CA ILE A 41 0.38 -24.78 8.70
C ILE A 41 0.61 -24.22 7.29
N GLN A 42 1.66 -24.69 6.63
CA GLN A 42 2.01 -24.32 5.26
C GLN A 42 1.36 -25.27 4.26
N LEU A 43 0.51 -24.74 3.40
CA LEU A 43 -0.25 -25.48 2.40
C LEU A 43 0.51 -25.51 1.05
N GLY A 44 0.54 -26.70 0.45
CA GLY A 44 0.91 -26.90 -0.95
C GLY A 44 -0.27 -26.73 -1.91
N ILE A 45 0.02 -26.71 -3.21
CA ILE A 45 -0.98 -26.68 -4.28
C ILE A 45 -1.88 -27.92 -4.23
N GLY A 46 -3.18 -27.70 -4.36
CA GLY A 46 -4.19 -28.75 -4.46
C GLY A 46 -5.51 -28.36 -3.82
N THR A 47 -6.46 -29.30 -3.86
CA THR A 47 -7.78 -29.16 -3.24
C THR A 47 -7.83 -29.96 -1.95
N TYR A 48 -8.04 -29.25 -0.84
CA TYR A 48 -8.25 -29.76 0.50
C TYR A 48 -9.75 -29.93 0.72
N GLY A 49 -10.22 -31.17 0.67
CA GLY A 49 -11.63 -31.52 0.85
C GLY A 49 -11.80 -32.91 1.45
N VAL A 50 -13.02 -33.42 1.48
CA VAL A 50 -13.31 -34.76 2.03
C VAL A 50 -12.46 -35.85 1.35
N ALA A 51 -12.23 -35.73 0.04
CA ALA A 51 -11.39 -36.66 -0.72
C ALA A 51 -9.90 -36.64 -0.32
N SER A 52 -9.40 -35.52 0.23
CA SER A 52 -8.03 -35.43 0.76
C SER A 52 -7.95 -35.79 2.25
N GLY A 53 -9.07 -36.19 2.87
CA GLY A 53 -9.14 -36.57 4.29
C GLY A 53 -9.56 -35.45 5.23
N GLU A 54 -10.07 -34.32 4.72
CA GLU A 54 -10.55 -33.24 5.59
C GLU A 54 -11.87 -33.61 6.29
N ILE A 55 -11.97 -33.24 7.57
CA ILE A 55 -13.18 -33.32 8.36
C ILE A 55 -13.64 -31.88 8.62
N PHE A 56 -14.79 -31.51 8.04
CA PHE A 56 -15.36 -30.18 8.18
C PHE A 56 -16.38 -30.10 9.33
N PRO A 57 -16.55 -28.93 9.97
CA PRO A 57 -15.83 -27.69 9.70
C PRO A 57 -14.38 -27.73 10.21
N LEU A 58 -13.45 -27.12 9.48
CA LEU A 58 -12.07 -26.98 9.94
C LEU A 58 -11.99 -25.87 10.99
N ILE A 59 -11.73 -26.26 12.24
CA ILE A 59 -11.62 -25.33 13.36
C ILE A 59 -10.15 -24.89 13.51
N ILE A 60 -9.86 -23.63 13.21
CA ILE A 60 -8.53 -23.06 13.32
C ILE A 60 -8.39 -22.40 14.70
N PRO A 61 -7.54 -22.94 15.60
CA PRO A 61 -7.42 -22.42 16.96
C PRO A 61 -6.66 -21.08 17.02
N ALA A 62 -6.81 -20.37 18.14
CA ALA A 62 -6.04 -19.15 18.42
C ALA A 62 -4.52 -19.39 18.30
N GLY A 63 -3.76 -18.40 17.86
CA GLY A 63 -2.31 -18.45 17.66
C GLY A 63 -1.86 -19.31 16.47
N MET A 64 -2.80 -19.80 15.64
CA MET A 64 -2.50 -20.59 14.45
C MET A 64 -2.43 -19.71 13.21
N LEU A 65 -1.42 -19.96 12.37
CA LEU A 65 -1.28 -19.32 11.07
C LEU A 65 -1.36 -20.39 9.97
N VAL A 66 -2.38 -20.32 9.13
CA VAL A 66 -2.54 -21.18 7.95
C VAL A 66 -2.16 -20.37 6.71
N VAL A 67 -1.15 -20.83 5.98
CA VAL A 67 -0.55 -20.08 4.86
C VAL A 67 -0.58 -20.91 3.60
N GLY A 68 -1.14 -20.37 2.52
CA GLY A 68 -0.98 -20.87 1.17
C GLY A 68 0.00 -20.01 0.37
N ASN A 69 -0.48 -19.41 -0.70
CA ASN A 69 0.26 -18.52 -1.59
C ASN A 69 -0.44 -17.17 -1.66
N GLU A 70 0.05 -16.21 -0.87
CA GLU A 70 -0.52 -14.86 -0.80
C GLU A 70 -0.37 -14.09 -2.12
N ALA A 71 0.72 -14.33 -2.86
CA ALA A 71 1.01 -13.56 -4.06
C ALA A 71 0.00 -13.75 -5.19
N ASN A 72 -0.74 -14.86 -5.20
CA ASN A 72 -1.81 -15.13 -6.17
C ASN A 72 -3.16 -15.39 -5.50
N LYS A 73 -3.32 -14.91 -4.26
CA LYS A 73 -4.54 -15.06 -3.46
C LYS A 73 -5.06 -16.50 -3.36
N GLY A 74 -4.15 -17.48 -3.37
CA GLY A 74 -4.48 -18.89 -3.20
C GLY A 74 -5.19 -19.57 -4.37
N GLU A 75 -5.09 -19.04 -5.59
CA GLU A 75 -5.78 -19.54 -6.81
C GLU A 75 -5.75 -21.07 -6.98
N LYS A 76 -4.68 -21.75 -6.56
CA LYS A 76 -4.49 -23.21 -6.68
C LYS A 76 -4.41 -23.95 -5.34
N ILE A 77 -4.75 -23.30 -4.24
CA ILE A 77 -4.75 -23.86 -2.88
C ILE A 77 -6.17 -23.72 -2.36
N ILE A 78 -7.00 -24.71 -2.66
CA ILE A 78 -8.45 -24.62 -2.51
C ILE A 78 -8.89 -25.43 -1.30
N ILE A 79 -9.47 -24.80 -0.29
CA ILE A 79 -10.15 -25.47 0.83
C ILE A 79 -11.64 -25.53 0.49
N SER A 80 -12.14 -26.74 0.24
CA SER A 80 -13.49 -26.97 -0.26
C SER A 80 -14.23 -28.05 0.54
N GLY A 81 -15.31 -27.65 1.20
CA GLY A 81 -16.17 -28.56 1.95
C GLY A 81 -17.12 -27.84 2.90
N SER A 82 -17.91 -28.60 3.63
CA SER A 82 -18.89 -28.07 4.58
C SER A 82 -19.08 -29.03 5.74
N GLY A 83 -19.30 -28.49 6.94
CA GLY A 83 -19.73 -29.25 8.10
C GLY A 83 -20.65 -28.43 8.99
N GLU A 84 -21.39 -29.14 9.83
CA GLU A 84 -22.34 -28.54 10.75
C GLU A 84 -21.63 -27.89 11.94
N TYR A 85 -22.05 -26.66 12.27
CA TYR A 85 -21.58 -25.90 13.42
C TYR A 85 -22.78 -25.30 14.15
N GLN A 86 -22.92 -25.60 15.44
CA GLN A 86 -23.91 -25.00 16.31
C GLN A 86 -23.41 -23.62 16.77
N SER A 87 -23.80 -22.56 16.06
CA SER A 87 -23.49 -21.18 16.45
C SER A 87 -24.29 -20.79 17.71
N PRO A 88 -23.64 -20.27 18.76
CA PRO A 88 -24.32 -19.65 19.89
C PRO A 88 -25.29 -18.53 19.51
N SER A 89 -25.02 -17.80 18.42
CA SER A 89 -25.81 -16.62 18.02
C SER A 89 -26.80 -16.86 16.85
N PHE A 90 -26.63 -17.95 16.10
CA PHE A 90 -27.39 -18.25 14.88
C PHE A 90 -27.86 -19.71 14.74
N GLY A 91 -27.69 -20.55 15.77
CA GLY A 91 -28.09 -21.95 15.71
C GLY A 91 -27.25 -22.77 14.73
N MET A 92 -27.81 -23.85 14.19
CA MET A 92 -27.11 -24.73 13.25
C MET A 92 -26.75 -24.02 11.95
N GLN A 93 -25.48 -24.05 11.58
CA GLN A 93 -24.91 -23.48 10.36
C GLN A 93 -24.06 -24.51 9.63
N ASN A 94 -23.96 -24.37 8.30
CA ASN A 94 -23.09 -25.17 7.46
C ASN A 94 -21.89 -24.34 7.01
N ILE A 95 -20.68 -24.68 7.48
CA ILE A 95 -19.49 -23.83 7.31
C ILE A 95 -18.27 -24.65 6.86
N THR A 96 -17.34 -24.04 6.11
CA THR A 96 -16.05 -24.68 5.78
C THR A 96 -15.04 -24.48 6.90
N LEU A 97 -14.83 -23.25 7.36
CA LEU A 97 -13.88 -22.97 8.45
C LEU A 97 -14.52 -22.18 9.60
N LEU A 98 -14.05 -22.46 10.81
CA LEU A 98 -14.29 -21.67 12.01
C LEU A 98 -12.96 -21.10 12.51
N LEU A 99 -12.84 -19.77 12.60
CA LEU A 99 -11.61 -19.11 13.08
C LEU A 99 -11.75 -18.66 14.54
N LEU A 100 -10.90 -19.19 15.42
CA LEU A 100 -10.88 -18.88 16.85
C LEU A 100 -9.77 -17.88 17.22
N GLY A 101 -10.01 -17.10 18.27
CA GLY A 101 -9.05 -16.12 18.81
C GLY A 101 -8.48 -15.18 17.74
N ASP A 102 -7.15 -15.16 17.64
CA ASP A 102 -6.33 -14.38 16.71
C ASP A 102 -5.78 -15.22 15.53
N ALA A 103 -6.45 -16.34 15.20
CA ALA A 103 -6.06 -17.20 14.08
C ALA A 103 -5.89 -16.40 12.77
N SER A 104 -4.95 -16.82 11.94
CA SER A 104 -4.65 -16.16 10.67
C SER A 104 -4.77 -17.12 9.50
N LEU A 105 -5.42 -16.66 8.42
CA LEU A 105 -5.59 -17.40 7.18
C LEU A 105 -5.11 -16.54 6.00
N LEU A 106 -4.05 -17.00 5.34
CA LEU A 106 -3.38 -16.22 4.31
C LEU A 106 -3.19 -17.01 3.02
N GLY A 107 -3.48 -16.42 1.86
CA GLY A 107 -3.07 -17.01 0.58
C GLY A 107 -3.83 -18.27 0.16
N VAL A 108 -5.10 -18.45 0.53
CA VAL A 108 -5.90 -19.63 0.14
C VAL A 108 -7.16 -19.25 -0.62
N THR A 109 -7.71 -20.20 -1.37
CA THR A 109 -9.08 -20.13 -1.88
C THR A 109 -10.00 -20.94 -0.96
N VAL A 110 -11.15 -20.39 -0.56
CA VAL A 110 -12.18 -21.10 0.23
C VAL A 110 -13.47 -21.19 -0.58
N THR A 111 -14.05 -22.39 -0.61
CA THR A 111 -15.30 -22.69 -1.31
C THR A 111 -16.22 -23.56 -0.45
N ASN A 112 -17.51 -23.21 -0.41
CA ASN A 112 -18.56 -24.03 0.19
C ASN A 112 -19.77 -24.16 -0.75
N SER A 113 -19.72 -25.06 -1.73
CA SER A 113 -20.73 -25.10 -2.80
C SER A 113 -22.09 -25.67 -2.40
N ILE A 114 -22.28 -26.12 -1.15
CA ILE A 114 -23.59 -26.65 -0.74
C ILE A 114 -24.60 -25.51 -0.56
N ALA A 115 -25.89 -25.79 -0.76
CA ALA A 115 -26.93 -24.80 -0.50
C ALA A 115 -26.87 -24.28 0.95
N LYS A 116 -26.89 -22.95 1.13
CA LYS A 116 -26.71 -22.28 2.42
C LYS A 116 -25.33 -22.51 3.09
N GLY A 117 -24.34 -23.01 2.34
CA GLY A 117 -22.97 -23.20 2.81
C GLY A 117 -22.18 -21.88 2.89
N THR A 118 -21.65 -21.57 4.06
CA THR A 118 -20.77 -20.42 4.29
C THR A 118 -19.31 -20.85 4.20
N GLY A 119 -18.44 -20.06 3.57
CA GLY A 119 -17.00 -20.34 3.56
C GLY A 119 -16.41 -20.28 4.97
N ILE A 120 -16.37 -19.10 5.57
CA ILE A 120 -15.79 -18.89 6.91
C ILE A 120 -16.80 -18.33 7.89
N TRP A 121 -16.81 -18.90 9.10
CA TRP A 121 -17.53 -18.38 10.25
C TRP A 121 -16.57 -17.77 11.28
N ILE A 122 -16.90 -16.57 11.75
CA ILE A 122 -16.14 -15.83 12.77
C ILE A 122 -17.11 -15.37 13.84
N GLU A 123 -16.95 -15.84 15.07
CA GLU A 123 -17.91 -15.58 16.16
C GLU A 123 -17.18 -15.12 17.42
N SER A 124 -17.31 -13.83 17.74
CA SER A 124 -16.67 -13.20 18.92
C SER A 124 -15.15 -13.33 18.97
N THR A 125 -14.48 -13.45 17.82
CA THR A 125 -13.02 -13.61 17.67
C THR A 125 -12.42 -12.54 16.77
N ALA A 126 -11.10 -12.38 16.76
CA ALA A 126 -10.39 -11.33 16.04
C ALA A 126 -9.29 -11.88 15.10
N PRO A 127 -9.64 -12.74 14.13
CA PRO A 127 -8.67 -13.33 13.21
C PRO A 127 -8.19 -12.35 12.12
N THR A 128 -7.06 -12.68 11.49
CA THR A 128 -6.60 -12.00 10.27
C THR A 128 -6.82 -12.86 9.05
N LEU A 129 -7.49 -12.32 8.03
CA LEU A 129 -7.67 -12.94 6.73
C LEU A 129 -7.08 -12.03 5.67
N ALA A 130 -5.93 -12.40 5.11
CA ALA A 130 -5.27 -11.58 4.10
C ALA A 130 -4.94 -12.35 2.82
N ASN A 131 -5.06 -11.68 1.68
CA ASN A 131 -4.67 -12.23 0.39
C ASN A 131 -5.33 -13.59 0.09
N ASN A 132 -6.63 -13.75 0.35
CA ASN A 132 -7.38 -14.97 0.04
C ASN A 132 -8.37 -14.74 -1.11
N THR A 133 -8.91 -15.84 -1.62
CA THR A 133 -10.06 -15.85 -2.52
C THR A 133 -11.24 -16.58 -1.89
N PHE A 134 -12.39 -15.93 -1.77
CA PHE A 134 -13.65 -16.53 -1.30
C PHE A 134 -14.59 -16.65 -2.48
N SER A 135 -14.76 -17.87 -2.99
CA SER A 135 -15.53 -18.07 -4.21
C SER A 135 -16.46 -19.26 -4.17
N LYS A 136 -17.58 -19.12 -4.90
CA LYS A 136 -18.55 -20.19 -5.15
C LYS A 136 -19.11 -20.80 -3.86
N CYS A 137 -19.28 -20.00 -2.81
CA CYS A 137 -20.01 -20.42 -1.61
C CYS A 137 -21.52 -20.34 -1.85
N GLY A 138 -22.29 -21.31 -1.35
CA GLY A 138 -23.73 -21.40 -1.52
C GLY A 138 -24.52 -20.45 -0.60
N ARG A 139 -23.84 -19.63 0.19
CA ARG A 139 -24.38 -18.45 0.88
C ARG A 139 -23.38 -17.30 0.87
N GLU A 140 -22.52 -17.19 1.88
CA GLU A 140 -21.50 -16.14 1.97
C GLU A 140 -20.08 -16.70 1.92
N GLY A 141 -19.15 -15.87 1.42
CA GLY A 141 -17.71 -16.16 1.56
C GLY A 141 -17.28 -16.13 3.03
N ILE A 142 -17.63 -15.06 3.74
CA ILE A 142 -17.38 -14.90 5.18
C ILE A 142 -18.67 -14.43 5.89
N PHE A 143 -18.93 -15.00 7.06
CA PHE A 143 -19.95 -14.55 7.99
C PHE A 143 -19.34 -14.22 9.37
N THR A 144 -19.57 -13.01 9.87
CA THR A 144 -19.09 -12.56 11.18
C THR A 144 -20.25 -12.27 12.13
N THR A 145 -20.16 -12.72 13.38
CA THR A 145 -21.22 -12.58 14.39
C THR A 145 -20.66 -12.40 15.80
N GLY A 146 -21.55 -12.32 16.79
CA GLY A 146 -21.21 -12.07 18.19
C GLY A 146 -20.52 -10.72 18.33
N ASN A 147 -19.37 -10.70 19.00
CA ASN A 147 -18.52 -9.52 19.16
C ASN A 147 -17.26 -9.58 18.27
N ALA A 148 -17.32 -10.27 17.13
CA ALA A 148 -16.16 -10.53 16.29
C ALA A 148 -15.49 -9.23 15.81
N LYS A 149 -14.15 -9.23 15.75
CA LYS A 149 -13.33 -8.10 15.28
C LYS A 149 -12.23 -8.51 14.29
N PRO A 150 -12.60 -9.10 13.13
CA PRO A 150 -11.59 -9.58 12.19
C PRO A 150 -10.91 -8.43 11.43
N ALA A 151 -9.68 -8.69 10.99
CA ALA A 151 -9.01 -7.92 9.96
C ALA A 151 -9.14 -8.67 8.62
N ILE A 152 -9.91 -8.13 7.68
CA ILE A 152 -10.19 -8.72 6.36
C ILE A 152 -9.51 -7.83 5.31
N LEU A 153 -8.35 -8.25 4.84
CA LEU A 153 -7.41 -7.41 4.10
C LEU A 153 -7.07 -7.99 2.71
N ASP A 154 -7.15 -7.18 1.66
CA ASP A 154 -6.57 -7.55 0.36
C ASP A 154 -7.12 -8.89 -0.22
N ASN A 155 -8.37 -9.26 0.08
CA ASN A 155 -8.98 -10.49 -0.40
C ASN A 155 -9.82 -10.27 -1.66
N LEU A 156 -10.11 -11.36 -2.38
CA LEU A 156 -11.04 -11.41 -3.51
C LEU A 156 -12.30 -12.19 -3.11
N PHE A 157 -13.48 -11.60 -3.25
CA PHE A 157 -14.78 -12.23 -3.03
C PHE A 157 -15.54 -12.30 -4.35
N VAL A 158 -15.75 -13.50 -4.88
CA VAL A 158 -16.28 -13.65 -6.25
C VAL A 158 -17.28 -14.79 -6.39
N GLU A 159 -18.41 -14.54 -7.05
CA GLU A 159 -19.41 -15.57 -7.40
C GLU A 159 -19.98 -16.35 -6.19
N ASN A 160 -20.24 -15.69 -5.05
CA ASN A 160 -20.95 -16.32 -3.92
C ASN A 160 -22.48 -16.16 -4.09
N ALA A 161 -23.26 -17.13 -3.62
CA ALA A 161 -24.69 -17.24 -3.95
C ALA A 161 -25.61 -16.26 -3.18
N ALA A 162 -25.15 -15.65 -2.08
CA ALA A 162 -25.89 -14.63 -1.34
C ALA A 162 -25.07 -13.36 -1.14
N SER A 163 -23.89 -13.43 -0.50
CA SER A 163 -23.01 -12.27 -0.36
C SER A 163 -21.52 -12.62 -0.38
N GLY A 164 -20.65 -11.65 -0.66
CA GLY A 164 -19.22 -11.82 -0.41
C GLY A 164 -18.93 -11.90 1.09
N LEU A 165 -19.38 -10.89 1.83
CA LEU A 165 -19.20 -10.75 3.28
C LEU A 165 -20.52 -10.40 3.97
N MET A 166 -20.84 -11.09 5.07
CA MET A 166 -21.93 -10.75 5.97
C MET A 166 -21.41 -10.44 7.38
N MET A 167 -21.77 -9.29 7.93
CA MET A 167 -21.44 -8.88 9.29
C MET A 167 -22.70 -8.61 10.12
N ALA A 168 -22.92 -9.38 11.19
CA ALA A 168 -24.12 -9.32 12.01
C ALA A 168 -23.80 -9.21 13.51
N ARG A 169 -24.86 -9.17 14.35
CA ARG A 169 -24.80 -8.95 15.80
C ARG A 169 -23.99 -7.71 16.16
N ASN A 170 -22.99 -7.81 17.02
CA ASN A 170 -22.15 -6.71 17.50
C ASN A 170 -20.75 -6.75 16.85
N SER A 171 -20.62 -7.36 15.66
CA SER A 171 -19.32 -7.48 15.00
C SER A 171 -18.76 -6.11 14.58
N LYS A 172 -17.47 -5.91 14.84
CA LYS A 172 -16.71 -4.66 14.68
C LYS A 172 -15.31 -5.00 14.16
N GLY A 173 -15.11 -5.03 12.86
CA GLY A 173 -13.82 -5.38 12.25
C GLY A 173 -13.41 -4.38 11.19
N GLU A 174 -12.28 -4.67 10.55
CA GLU A 174 -11.74 -3.90 9.44
C GLU A 174 -11.91 -4.70 8.14
N VAL A 175 -12.45 -4.04 7.12
CA VAL A 175 -12.61 -4.58 5.77
C VAL A 175 -11.88 -3.63 4.84
N LEU A 176 -10.63 -3.95 4.52
CA LEU A 176 -9.71 -3.03 3.83
C LEU A 176 -9.14 -3.61 2.54
N ARG A 177 -9.16 -2.82 1.45
CA ARG A 177 -8.51 -3.15 0.17
C ARG A 177 -8.94 -4.47 -0.47
N ASN A 178 -10.15 -4.92 -0.17
CA ASN A 178 -10.71 -6.13 -0.78
C ASN A 178 -11.41 -5.80 -2.10
N VAL A 179 -11.56 -6.82 -2.93
CA VAL A 179 -12.30 -6.78 -4.18
C VAL A 179 -13.53 -7.67 -4.05
N PHE A 180 -14.73 -7.11 -4.26
CA PHE A 180 -15.99 -7.83 -4.27
C PHE A 180 -16.60 -7.78 -5.67
N GLN A 181 -16.74 -8.93 -6.33
CA GLN A 181 -17.20 -9.00 -7.71
C GLN A 181 -18.22 -10.10 -7.96
N LYS A 182 -19.24 -9.82 -8.78
CA LYS A 182 -20.19 -10.84 -9.26
C LYS A 182 -20.92 -11.60 -8.14
N ASN A 183 -21.16 -10.95 -7.00
CA ASN A 183 -22.01 -11.48 -5.93
C ASN A 183 -23.41 -10.82 -6.00
N PRO A 184 -24.49 -11.48 -5.55
CA PRO A 184 -25.77 -10.81 -5.37
C PRO A 184 -25.69 -9.63 -4.39
N LEU A 185 -24.94 -9.77 -3.29
CA LEU A 185 -24.54 -8.68 -2.42
C LEU A 185 -23.01 -8.67 -2.27
N GLY A 186 -22.33 -7.56 -2.45
CA GLY A 186 -20.90 -7.46 -2.13
C GLY A 186 -20.69 -7.63 -0.63
N ILE A 187 -21.20 -6.68 0.15
CA ILE A 187 -21.15 -6.67 1.61
C ILE A 187 -22.56 -6.49 2.19
N ALA A 188 -22.94 -7.35 3.13
CA ALA A 188 -24.17 -7.23 3.92
C ALA A 188 -23.83 -6.94 5.39
N ILE A 189 -24.50 -5.95 6.00
CA ILE A 189 -24.27 -5.56 7.39
C ILE A 189 -25.62 -5.44 8.12
N SER A 190 -25.75 -6.07 9.28
CA SER A 190 -27.02 -6.20 10.00
C SER A 190 -26.86 -6.08 11.51
N ASP A 191 -27.99 -6.16 12.23
CA ASP A 191 -28.12 -5.98 13.68
C ASP A 191 -27.39 -4.71 14.17
N PHE A 192 -26.41 -4.81 15.07
CA PHE A 192 -25.63 -3.70 15.63
C PHE A 192 -24.19 -3.67 15.09
N ALA A 193 -23.93 -4.32 13.96
CA ALA A 193 -22.59 -4.42 13.42
C ALA A 193 -22.09 -3.05 12.95
N ALA A 194 -20.84 -2.74 13.27
CA ALA A 194 -20.24 -1.43 13.04
C ALA A 194 -18.77 -1.55 12.57
N PRO A 195 -18.51 -2.18 11.42
CA PRO A 195 -17.17 -2.29 10.87
C PRO A 195 -16.66 -1.00 10.23
N LEU A 196 -15.35 -0.88 10.11
CA LEU A 196 -14.70 0.03 9.16
C LEU A 196 -14.60 -0.68 7.81
N VAL A 197 -15.24 -0.12 6.78
CA VAL A 197 -15.17 -0.62 5.40
C VAL A 197 -14.48 0.45 4.58
N ALA A 198 -13.22 0.22 4.21
CA ALA A 198 -12.44 1.24 3.52
C ALA A 198 -11.52 0.76 2.40
N ASN A 199 -11.34 1.60 1.38
CA ASN A 199 -10.46 1.33 0.23
C ASN A 199 -10.81 0.04 -0.53
N ASN A 200 -12.06 -0.45 -0.46
CA ASN A 200 -12.48 -1.64 -1.19
C ASN A 200 -12.98 -1.29 -2.58
N GLN A 201 -12.85 -2.25 -3.51
CA GLN A 201 -13.47 -2.18 -4.83
C GLN A 201 -14.68 -3.11 -4.86
N LEU A 202 -15.86 -2.58 -5.16
CA LEU A 202 -17.10 -3.35 -5.27
C LEU A 202 -17.72 -3.12 -6.65
N SER A 203 -17.54 -4.09 -7.53
CA SER A 203 -17.98 -3.97 -8.93
C SER A 203 -18.67 -5.20 -9.48
N GLU A 204 -19.59 -5.03 -10.43
CA GLU A 204 -20.32 -6.13 -11.08
C GLU A 204 -21.13 -7.01 -10.11
N ASN A 205 -21.41 -6.55 -8.89
CA ASN A 205 -22.35 -7.21 -7.99
C ASN A 205 -23.78 -6.83 -8.39
N ARG A 206 -24.81 -7.50 -7.85
CA ARG A 206 -26.17 -6.97 -7.95
C ARG A 206 -26.32 -5.73 -7.07
N MET A 207 -26.10 -5.86 -5.77
CA MET A 207 -25.97 -4.73 -4.83
C MET A 207 -24.54 -4.68 -4.28
N ALA A 208 -23.92 -3.51 -4.18
CA ALA A 208 -22.57 -3.42 -3.62
C ALA A 208 -22.58 -3.59 -2.09
N ILE A 209 -23.36 -2.77 -1.38
CA ILE A 209 -23.48 -2.78 0.08
C ILE A 209 -24.95 -2.71 0.49
N ALA A 210 -25.38 -3.60 1.38
CA ALA A 210 -26.73 -3.59 1.94
C ALA A 210 -26.69 -3.56 3.48
N LEU A 211 -27.38 -2.59 4.07
CA LEU A 211 -27.48 -2.39 5.51
C LEU A 211 -28.90 -2.69 5.99
N SER A 212 -29.02 -3.28 7.16
CA SER A 212 -30.32 -3.64 7.74
C SER A 212 -30.31 -3.55 9.27
N ARG A 213 -31.50 -3.52 9.88
CA ARG A 213 -31.71 -3.40 11.34
C ARG A 213 -31.00 -2.15 11.87
N ASP A 214 -30.12 -2.23 12.86
CA ASP A 214 -29.52 -1.08 13.54
C ASP A 214 -28.03 -0.89 13.18
N ALA A 215 -27.62 -1.34 11.99
CA ALA A 215 -26.22 -1.39 11.57
C ALA A 215 -25.60 0.02 11.48
N ARG A 216 -24.33 0.16 11.88
CA ARG A 216 -23.62 1.45 11.95
C ARG A 216 -22.19 1.38 11.40
N PRO A 217 -21.99 0.96 10.14
CA PRO A 217 -20.64 0.90 9.58
C PRO A 217 -20.07 2.29 9.33
N VAL A 218 -18.74 2.38 9.27
CA VAL A 218 -18.00 3.54 8.78
C VAL A 218 -17.51 3.22 7.37
N LEU A 219 -17.97 3.97 6.36
CA LEU A 219 -17.61 3.75 4.96
C LEU A 219 -16.62 4.83 4.51
N ARG A 220 -15.41 4.45 4.10
CA ARG A 220 -14.39 5.40 3.62
C ARG A 220 -13.73 4.97 2.31
N ARG A 221 -13.60 5.85 1.32
CA ARG A 221 -12.74 5.63 0.14
C ARG A 221 -13.03 4.34 -0.62
N ASN A 222 -14.27 3.84 -0.61
CA ASN A 222 -14.62 2.66 -1.39
C ASN A 222 -14.95 3.06 -2.83
N LEU A 223 -14.50 2.26 -3.79
CA LEU A 223 -14.82 2.39 -5.20
C LEU A 223 -15.96 1.43 -5.54
N ILE A 224 -17.16 1.96 -5.75
CA ILE A 224 -18.39 1.22 -5.99
C ILE A 224 -18.85 1.49 -7.43
N THR A 225 -18.62 0.55 -8.33
CA THR A 225 -18.80 0.81 -9.77
C THR A 225 -19.49 -0.33 -10.51
N LYS A 226 -20.36 -0.03 -11.46
CA LYS A 226 -20.95 -1.03 -12.37
C LYS A 226 -21.69 -2.18 -11.65
N ASN A 227 -22.41 -1.91 -10.56
CA ASN A 227 -23.28 -2.92 -9.94
C ASN A 227 -24.67 -2.87 -10.59
N THR A 228 -25.26 -4.04 -10.85
CA THR A 228 -26.42 -4.17 -11.76
C THR A 228 -27.72 -3.65 -11.17
N GLN A 229 -27.83 -3.54 -9.84
CA GLN A 229 -28.97 -2.95 -9.16
C GLN A 229 -28.58 -1.66 -8.44
N GLY A 230 -27.63 -1.68 -7.50
CA GLY A 230 -27.32 -0.45 -6.76
C GLY A 230 -26.03 -0.48 -5.96
N GLY A 231 -25.63 0.72 -5.53
CA GLY A 231 -24.44 0.95 -4.72
C GLY A 231 -24.68 0.61 -3.25
N LEU A 232 -25.34 1.51 -2.52
CA LEU A 232 -25.60 1.37 -1.09
C LEU A 232 -27.12 1.38 -0.80
N LEU A 233 -27.61 0.27 -0.27
CA LEU A 233 -28.98 0.16 0.24
C LEU A 233 -28.99 0.27 1.77
N ILE A 234 -29.72 1.23 2.34
CA ILE A 234 -29.96 1.34 3.77
C ILE A 234 -31.42 0.95 4.06
N ASN A 235 -31.61 -0.03 4.96
CA ASN A 235 -32.92 -0.52 5.38
C ASN A 235 -33.00 -0.63 6.92
N GLY A 236 -34.23 -0.68 7.46
CA GLY A 236 -34.48 -0.70 8.90
C GLY A 236 -34.12 0.62 9.57
N ASN A 237 -33.39 0.55 10.69
CA ASN A 237 -32.88 1.68 11.47
C ASN A 237 -31.37 1.91 11.27
N ALA A 238 -30.80 1.42 10.16
CA ALA A 238 -29.37 1.47 9.96
C ALA A 238 -28.89 2.91 9.71
N VAL A 239 -27.77 3.28 10.32
CA VAL A 239 -27.18 4.62 10.25
C VAL A 239 -25.71 4.50 9.91
N PRO A 240 -25.35 4.32 8.62
CA PRO A 240 -23.96 4.35 8.21
C PRO A 240 -23.35 5.73 8.43
N ASN A 241 -22.10 5.76 8.86
CA ASN A 241 -21.29 6.96 8.81
C ASN A 241 -20.78 7.14 7.37
N LEU A 242 -21.49 7.99 6.62
CA LEU A 242 -21.15 8.43 5.27
C LEU A 242 -20.34 9.73 5.28
N GLY A 243 -19.56 9.95 6.33
CA GLY A 243 -18.69 11.09 6.48
C GLY A 243 -19.28 12.10 7.45
N SER A 244 -18.39 12.86 8.04
CA SER A 244 -18.74 14.08 8.74
C SER A 244 -17.99 15.22 8.07
N THR A 245 -18.32 16.41 8.52
CA THR A 245 -17.72 17.61 7.99
C THR A 245 -16.21 17.69 8.20
N GLN A 246 -15.71 17.21 9.34
CA GLN A 246 -14.28 17.15 9.67
C GLN A 246 -13.59 15.85 9.20
N ASP A 247 -14.36 14.85 8.77
CA ASP A 247 -13.87 13.56 8.27
C ASP A 247 -14.71 13.13 7.06
N PRO A 248 -14.43 13.69 5.87
CA PRO A 248 -15.12 13.34 4.63
C PRO A 248 -14.97 11.86 4.31
N ALA A 249 -16.02 11.27 3.74
CA ALA A 249 -16.02 9.83 3.51
C ALA A 249 -15.33 9.38 2.24
N ASP A 250 -15.24 10.23 1.21
CA ASP A 250 -14.50 9.96 -0.03
C ASP A 250 -14.90 8.67 -0.78
N ASN A 251 -16.10 8.11 -0.55
CA ASN A 251 -16.57 6.97 -1.33
C ASN A 251 -16.99 7.43 -2.73
N ILE A 252 -16.75 6.59 -3.73
CA ILE A 252 -17.05 6.88 -5.14
C ILE A 252 -18.07 5.87 -5.65
N PHE A 253 -19.23 6.35 -6.08
CA PHE A 253 -20.27 5.56 -6.72
C PHE A 253 -20.38 6.00 -8.19
N ARG A 254 -20.28 5.06 -9.12
CA ARG A 254 -20.41 5.34 -10.57
C ARG A 254 -21.09 4.19 -11.30
N ASP A 255 -21.86 4.52 -12.33
CA ASP A 255 -22.45 3.54 -13.26
C ASP A 255 -23.28 2.46 -12.56
N GLN A 256 -24.04 2.81 -11.52
CA GLN A 256 -24.96 1.87 -10.87
C GLN A 256 -26.24 1.72 -11.70
N GLY A 257 -26.86 0.53 -11.66
CA GLY A 257 -28.05 0.23 -12.46
C GLY A 257 -29.28 1.09 -12.12
N GLU A 258 -29.70 1.08 -10.85
CA GLU A 258 -30.95 1.74 -10.42
C GLU A 258 -30.74 2.90 -9.45
N PHE A 259 -29.71 2.84 -8.59
CA PHE A 259 -29.39 3.87 -7.60
C PHE A 259 -27.95 3.80 -7.09
N ASP A 260 -27.38 4.94 -6.76
CA ASP A 260 -26.11 5.03 -6.04
C ASP A 260 -26.32 4.78 -4.56
N VAL A 261 -27.29 5.47 -3.96
CA VAL A 261 -27.69 5.26 -2.56
C VAL A 261 -29.21 5.27 -2.45
N GLN A 262 -29.77 4.28 -1.77
CA GLN A 262 -31.19 4.25 -1.42
C GLN A 262 -31.35 4.10 0.08
N ASN A 263 -31.88 5.14 0.72
CA ASN A 263 -32.27 5.14 2.12
C ASN A 263 -33.76 4.83 2.28
N LEU A 264 -34.08 3.62 2.74
CA LEU A 264 -35.43 3.18 3.09
C LEU A 264 -35.77 3.38 4.58
N SER A 265 -34.82 3.88 5.38
CA SER A 265 -35.07 4.18 6.79
C SER A 265 -35.86 5.48 6.94
N SER A 266 -36.48 5.67 8.12
CA SER A 266 -37.09 6.94 8.51
C SER A 266 -36.06 8.00 8.96
N GLN A 267 -34.79 7.61 9.11
CA GLN A 267 -33.72 8.49 9.57
C GLN A 267 -33.17 9.32 8.42
N LYS A 268 -33.00 10.63 8.64
CA LYS A 268 -32.26 11.48 7.71
C LYS A 268 -30.77 11.17 7.85
N LEU A 269 -30.15 10.68 6.79
CA LEU A 269 -28.71 10.38 6.78
C LEU A 269 -27.93 11.58 6.28
N ILE A 270 -26.74 11.79 6.82
CA ILE A 270 -25.80 12.81 6.38
C ILE A 270 -24.74 12.15 5.50
N SER A 271 -24.54 12.66 4.30
CA SER A 271 -23.48 12.24 3.37
C SER A 271 -22.51 13.39 3.15
N VAL A 272 -21.22 13.15 3.44
CA VAL A 272 -20.16 14.15 3.34
C VAL A 272 -18.96 13.59 2.58
N GLY A 273 -18.53 14.27 1.52
CA GLY A 273 -17.34 13.88 0.73
C GLY A 273 -17.53 12.70 -0.21
N ASN A 274 -18.73 12.13 -0.31
CA ASN A 274 -19.00 11.04 -1.26
C ASN A 274 -19.30 11.57 -2.67
N GLN A 275 -18.70 10.94 -3.68
CA GLN A 275 -19.01 11.19 -5.08
C GLN A 275 -20.17 10.29 -5.51
N LEU A 276 -21.31 10.92 -5.77
CA LEU A 276 -22.60 10.29 -6.02
C LEU A 276 -23.31 11.04 -7.14
N ASN A 277 -24.07 10.33 -7.96
CA ASN A 277 -25.07 10.91 -8.84
C ASN A 277 -26.34 11.23 -8.05
N SER A 278 -26.61 12.52 -7.82
CA SER A 278 -27.75 12.99 -7.02
C SER A 278 -29.11 12.52 -7.57
N THR A 279 -29.23 12.32 -8.88
CA THR A 279 -30.46 11.78 -9.51
C THR A 279 -30.70 10.31 -9.20
N GLN A 280 -29.64 9.60 -8.81
CA GLN A 280 -29.65 8.19 -8.42
C GLN A 280 -29.66 8.02 -6.89
N VAL A 281 -29.90 9.09 -6.13
CA VAL A 281 -30.09 9.04 -4.69
C VAL A 281 -31.59 8.97 -4.38
N LYS A 282 -31.99 8.01 -3.56
CA LYS A 282 -33.40 7.79 -3.16
C LYS A 282 -33.53 7.83 -1.64
N GLY A 283 -34.56 8.51 -1.14
CA GLY A 283 -34.85 8.58 0.30
C GLY A 283 -34.20 9.77 1.03
N LEU A 284 -34.35 9.80 2.36
CA LEU A 284 -33.94 10.94 3.20
C LEU A 284 -32.42 10.99 3.39
N ILE A 285 -31.72 11.61 2.45
CA ILE A 285 -30.26 11.83 2.52
C ILE A 285 -29.98 13.32 2.35
N GLU A 286 -29.33 13.89 3.34
CA GLU A 286 -28.80 15.24 3.31
C GLU A 286 -27.34 15.21 2.86
N PHE A 287 -27.08 15.87 1.76
CA PHE A 287 -25.72 16.13 1.32
C PHE A 287 -25.21 17.34 2.07
N ILE A 288 -24.31 17.10 3.01
CA ILE A 288 -23.61 18.16 3.71
C ILE A 288 -22.24 18.26 3.03
N ALA A 289 -21.95 19.43 2.47
CA ALA A 289 -20.58 19.75 2.08
C ALA A 289 -19.71 19.64 3.33
N ALA A 290 -18.55 19.01 3.24
CA ALA A 290 -17.67 18.87 4.39
C ALA A 290 -17.34 20.26 4.99
N THR A 291 -17.81 20.57 6.20
CA THR A 291 -17.20 21.63 7.04
C THR A 291 -15.88 21.08 7.56
N ALA A 292 -14.85 21.12 6.73
CA ALA A 292 -13.56 21.07 7.36
C ALA A 292 -13.38 22.37 8.15
N ASP A 293 -12.52 22.34 9.16
CA ASP A 293 -11.60 23.46 9.38
C ASP A 293 -10.61 23.53 8.20
N THR A 294 -11.21 23.60 7.00
CA THR A 294 -10.75 23.72 5.62
C THR A 294 -12.05 24.10 4.85
N PRO A 295 -12.08 25.12 4.00
CA PRO A 295 -13.17 26.05 3.86
C PRO A 295 -14.16 25.54 2.82
N SER A 296 -15.40 25.97 3.01
CA SER A 296 -16.54 25.87 2.10
C SER A 296 -16.21 25.53 0.63
N GLN A 297 -16.71 24.39 0.13
CA GLN A 297 -17.35 24.44 -1.18
C GLN A 297 -18.70 25.12 -0.98
N VAL A 298 -18.65 26.42 -1.23
CA VAL A 298 -19.76 27.28 -1.60
C VAL A 298 -20.70 26.49 -2.52
N GLY A 299 -22.02 26.60 -2.32
CA GLY A 299 -22.95 26.34 -3.42
C GLY A 299 -22.61 27.35 -4.51
N ILE A 300 -21.73 26.97 -5.43
CA ILE A 300 -21.26 27.87 -6.47
C ILE A 300 -22.39 27.94 -7.49
N SER A 301 -23.17 29.02 -7.46
CA SER A 301 -23.67 29.57 -8.71
C SER A 301 -22.42 29.89 -9.53
N THR A 302 -22.10 29.07 -10.52
CA THR A 302 -20.99 29.42 -11.42
C THR A 302 -21.43 30.69 -12.12
N SER A 303 -20.64 31.76 -11.98
CA SER A 303 -20.87 32.97 -12.79
C SER A 303 -20.72 32.69 -14.29
N PHE A 304 -20.17 31.52 -14.64
CA PHE A 304 -19.99 31.06 -16.00
C PHE A 304 -20.92 29.90 -16.33
N THR A 305 -21.59 30.02 -17.47
CA THR A 305 -22.58 29.07 -17.96
C THR A 305 -21.98 27.75 -18.42
N ASP A 306 -20.69 27.73 -18.76
CA ASP A 306 -19.95 26.60 -19.30
C ASP A 306 -19.13 25.82 -18.25
N LEU A 307 -19.34 26.10 -16.96
CA LEU A 307 -18.72 25.38 -15.84
C LEU A 307 -19.70 24.54 -15.02
N ASP A 308 -20.99 24.53 -15.36
CA ASP A 308 -21.96 23.70 -14.67
C ASP A 308 -21.61 22.21 -14.85
N GLY A 309 -21.47 21.49 -13.74
CA GLY A 309 -21.00 20.10 -13.72
C GLY A 309 -19.54 19.87 -14.16
N HIS A 310 -18.76 20.91 -14.48
CA HIS A 310 -17.39 20.76 -14.97
C HIS A 310 -16.40 20.43 -13.84
N TRP A 311 -15.48 19.48 -14.04
CA TRP A 311 -14.54 18.99 -13.01
C TRP A 311 -13.67 20.09 -12.36
N ALA A 312 -13.38 21.16 -13.12
CA ALA A 312 -12.56 22.28 -12.67
C ALA A 312 -13.36 23.44 -12.07
N ALA A 313 -14.69 23.37 -12.00
CA ALA A 313 -15.54 24.49 -11.61
C ALA A 313 -15.17 25.07 -10.25
N ALA A 314 -14.86 24.21 -9.27
CA ALA A 314 -14.46 24.64 -7.93
C ALA A 314 -13.12 25.37 -7.90
N PHE A 315 -12.11 24.86 -8.62
CA PHE A 315 -10.80 25.53 -8.73
C PHE A 315 -10.95 26.90 -9.41
N VAL A 316 -11.71 26.95 -10.50
CA VAL A 316 -11.94 28.18 -11.26
C VAL A 316 -12.67 29.22 -10.41
N GLN A 317 -13.78 28.85 -9.79
CA GLN A 317 -14.55 29.78 -8.98
C GLN A 317 -13.74 30.31 -7.79
N ALA A 318 -12.97 29.46 -7.12
CA ALA A 318 -12.18 29.89 -5.98
C ALA A 318 -11.11 30.91 -6.41
N LEU A 319 -10.47 30.72 -7.56
CA LEU A 319 -9.52 31.70 -8.11
C LEU A 319 -10.21 32.99 -8.58
N VAL A 320 -11.44 32.92 -9.12
CA VAL A 320 -12.23 34.11 -9.48
C VAL A 320 -12.64 34.92 -8.26
N ASN A 321 -13.09 34.25 -7.20
CA ASN A 321 -13.47 34.89 -5.93
C ASN A 321 -12.29 35.60 -5.27
N LYS A 322 -11.06 35.10 -5.46
CA LYS A 322 -9.82 35.75 -5.02
C LYS A 322 -9.34 36.85 -5.98
N GLY A 323 -10.03 37.04 -7.11
CA GLY A 323 -9.68 38.01 -8.14
C GLY A 323 -8.44 37.62 -8.97
N PHE A 324 -7.95 36.39 -8.86
CA PHE A 324 -6.76 35.94 -9.58
C PHE A 324 -7.05 35.67 -11.05
N ILE A 325 -8.21 35.09 -11.36
CA ILE A 325 -8.64 34.82 -12.74
C ILE A 325 -9.99 35.47 -13.04
N SER A 326 -10.33 35.56 -14.32
CA SER A 326 -11.62 36.05 -14.81
C SER A 326 -12.04 35.29 -16.06
N GLY A 327 -13.35 35.24 -16.33
CA GLY A 327 -13.88 34.73 -17.60
C GLY A 327 -13.98 35.83 -18.66
N PHE A 328 -14.72 35.53 -19.72
CA PHE A 328 -14.90 36.38 -20.88
C PHE A 328 -16.14 37.28 -20.73
N PRO A 329 -16.23 38.39 -21.49
CA PRO A 329 -17.38 39.30 -21.46
C PRO A 329 -18.72 38.64 -21.82
N ASP A 330 -18.69 37.49 -22.51
CA ASP A 330 -19.86 36.70 -22.88
C ASP A 330 -20.42 35.82 -21.75
N GLY A 331 -19.83 35.88 -20.55
CA GLY A 331 -20.24 35.09 -19.40
C GLY A 331 -19.73 33.65 -19.43
N THR A 332 -18.72 33.32 -20.25
CA THR A 332 -18.09 32.00 -20.27
C THR A 332 -16.69 32.00 -19.65
N PHE A 333 -16.19 30.85 -19.22
CA PHE A 333 -14.79 30.67 -18.81
C PHE A 333 -13.93 30.02 -19.90
N GLN A 334 -14.55 29.25 -20.79
CA GLN A 334 -13.97 28.41 -21.84
C GLN A 334 -12.97 27.39 -21.28
N PRO A 335 -13.40 26.46 -20.42
CA PRO A 335 -12.51 25.57 -19.67
C PRO A 335 -11.64 24.68 -20.56
N SER A 336 -12.16 24.26 -21.72
CA SER A 336 -11.48 23.34 -22.64
C SER A 336 -10.54 24.03 -23.63
N THR A 337 -10.52 25.36 -23.67
CA THR A 337 -9.69 26.11 -24.63
C THR A 337 -8.23 26.15 -24.13
N PRO A 338 -7.23 25.92 -25.00
CA PRO A 338 -5.82 26.11 -24.68
C PRO A 338 -5.50 27.55 -24.23
N ILE A 339 -4.39 27.73 -23.50
CA ILE A 339 -3.90 29.05 -23.11
C ILE A 339 -2.60 29.42 -23.84
N THR A 340 -2.51 30.66 -24.32
CA THR A 340 -1.29 31.21 -24.91
C THR A 340 -0.25 31.58 -23.84
N ARG A 341 1.02 31.64 -24.24
CA ARG A 341 2.13 32.05 -23.36
C ARG A 341 1.98 33.44 -22.77
N ALA A 342 1.46 34.40 -23.53
CA ALA A 342 1.16 35.74 -23.03
C ALA A 342 0.03 35.75 -21.99
N GLN A 343 -1.07 35.02 -22.24
CA GLN A 343 -2.19 34.92 -21.31
C GLN A 343 -1.76 34.23 -20.01
N TYR A 344 -0.98 33.16 -20.11
CA TYR A 344 -0.43 32.47 -18.96
C TYR A 344 0.55 33.37 -18.16
N ALA A 345 1.40 34.16 -18.81
CA ALA A 345 2.29 35.12 -18.16
C ALA A 345 1.54 36.21 -17.37
N ALA A 346 0.45 36.75 -17.94
CA ALA A 346 -0.41 37.69 -17.25
C ALA A 346 -1.07 37.05 -16.02
N LEU A 347 -1.53 35.81 -16.17
CA LEU A 347 -2.20 35.05 -15.13
C LEU A 347 -1.27 34.74 -13.93
N ILE A 348 -0.07 34.23 -14.16
CA ILE A 348 0.88 33.93 -13.08
C ILE A 348 1.40 35.19 -12.40
N THR A 349 1.66 36.26 -13.17
CA THR A 349 2.11 37.56 -12.63
C THR A 349 1.07 38.13 -11.68
N LYS A 350 -0.20 38.09 -12.07
CA LYS A 350 -1.33 38.54 -11.25
C LYS A 350 -1.52 37.66 -10.01
N THR A 351 -1.51 36.33 -10.19
CA THR A 351 -1.75 35.38 -9.09
C THR A 351 -0.67 35.47 -8.02
N PHE A 352 0.61 35.43 -8.42
CA PHE A 352 1.74 35.41 -7.49
C PHE A 352 2.29 36.81 -7.16
N LYS A 353 1.59 37.87 -7.60
CA LYS A 353 1.94 39.28 -7.35
C LYS A 353 3.41 39.59 -7.69
N LEU A 354 3.86 39.13 -8.86
CA LEU A 354 5.24 39.29 -9.27
C LEU A 354 5.57 40.79 -9.46
N PRO A 355 6.77 41.25 -9.09
CA PRO A 355 7.15 42.66 -9.22
C PRO A 355 7.16 43.10 -10.67
N ALA A 356 6.74 44.34 -10.93
CA ALA A 356 6.81 44.92 -12.27
C ALA A 356 8.26 44.95 -12.77
N SER A 357 8.46 44.58 -14.04
CA SER A 357 9.77 44.63 -14.69
C SER A 357 9.82 45.75 -15.71
N ASN A 358 10.91 46.51 -15.69
CA ASN A 358 11.18 47.57 -16.67
C ASN A 358 11.99 47.06 -17.88
N GLN A 359 12.38 45.78 -17.89
CA GLN A 359 13.12 45.16 -19.01
C GLN A 359 12.19 44.70 -20.14
N LEU A 360 11.45 45.64 -20.73
CA LEU A 360 10.40 45.34 -21.71
C LEU A 360 10.93 44.84 -23.07
N ASN A 361 12.22 45.04 -23.36
CA ASN A 361 12.88 44.63 -24.60
C ASN A 361 13.65 43.30 -24.47
N ARG A 362 13.29 42.46 -23.50
CA ARG A 362 13.96 41.19 -23.20
C ARG A 362 13.90 40.17 -24.34
N PHE A 363 12.84 40.20 -25.15
CA PHE A 363 12.60 39.25 -26.22
C PHE A 363 12.41 39.97 -27.56
N LYS A 364 13.00 39.41 -28.62
CA LYS A 364 13.03 40.05 -29.96
C LYS A 364 11.65 40.24 -30.58
N ASP A 365 10.72 39.35 -30.27
CA ASP A 365 9.36 39.27 -30.84
C ASP A 365 8.28 39.88 -29.92
N VAL A 366 8.67 40.51 -28.81
CA VAL A 366 7.76 41.20 -27.91
C VAL A 366 8.05 42.70 -27.99
N LYS A 367 7.17 43.45 -28.64
CA LYS A 367 7.28 44.91 -28.71
C LYS A 367 7.00 45.52 -27.33
N THR A 368 7.65 46.63 -27.01
CA THR A 368 7.54 47.29 -25.70
C THR A 368 6.13 47.85 -25.42
N ASP A 369 5.34 48.11 -26.45
CA ASP A 369 3.95 48.56 -26.40
C ASP A 369 2.93 47.40 -26.41
N PHE A 370 3.39 46.14 -26.48
CA PHE A 370 2.51 44.98 -26.41
C PHE A 370 1.86 44.89 -25.03
N TRP A 371 0.56 44.62 -24.97
CA TRP A 371 -0.22 44.61 -23.73
C TRP A 371 0.37 43.71 -22.62
N ALA A 372 1.06 42.62 -23.01
CA ALA A 372 1.69 41.69 -22.08
C ALA A 372 3.19 41.91 -21.89
N ALA A 373 3.81 42.93 -22.49
CA ALA A 373 5.27 43.12 -22.47
C ALA A 373 5.84 43.13 -21.04
N ALA A 374 5.23 43.90 -20.14
CA ALA A 374 5.67 44.03 -18.76
C ALA A 374 5.50 42.74 -17.95
N VAL A 375 4.37 42.04 -18.12
CA VAL A 375 4.10 40.78 -17.39
C VAL A 375 4.91 39.61 -17.94
N ILE A 376 5.21 39.60 -19.24
CA ILE A 376 6.13 38.63 -19.85
C ILE A 376 7.55 38.82 -19.31
N ALA A 377 8.02 40.08 -19.25
CA ALA A 377 9.33 40.40 -18.68
C ALA A 377 9.41 39.99 -17.21
N SER A 378 8.40 40.33 -16.39
CA SER A 378 8.31 39.96 -14.97
C SER A 378 8.31 38.44 -14.76
N ALA A 379 7.40 37.72 -15.42
CA ALA A 379 7.32 36.26 -15.32
C ALA A 379 8.64 35.58 -15.70
N SER A 380 9.37 36.16 -16.65
CA SER A 380 10.67 35.63 -17.04
C SER A 380 11.78 35.92 -16.05
N GLU A 381 11.83 37.14 -15.53
CA GLU A 381 12.81 37.55 -14.51
C GLU A 381 12.64 36.74 -13.21
N GLN A 382 11.41 36.39 -12.86
CA GLN A 382 11.10 35.58 -11.68
C GLN A 382 11.20 34.06 -11.92
N GLY A 383 11.59 33.62 -13.12
CA GLY A 383 11.88 32.22 -13.41
C GLY A 383 10.66 31.33 -13.68
N PHE A 384 9.47 31.89 -13.87
CA PHE A 384 8.29 31.13 -14.29
C PHE A 384 8.37 30.78 -15.78
N LEU A 385 8.79 31.72 -16.63
CA LEU A 385 8.82 31.51 -18.08
C LEU A 385 10.17 31.87 -18.69
N SER A 386 10.66 31.01 -19.57
CA SER A 386 11.86 31.31 -20.36
C SER A 386 11.50 31.58 -21.81
N GLY A 387 12.29 32.42 -22.48
CA GLY A 387 12.29 32.50 -23.93
C GLY A 387 13.00 31.31 -24.57
N PHE A 388 13.01 31.29 -25.89
CA PHE A 388 13.66 30.27 -26.69
C PHE A 388 15.12 30.66 -27.00
N PRO A 389 15.98 29.69 -27.39
CA PRO A 389 17.38 29.96 -27.70
C PRO A 389 17.62 31.01 -28.81
N ASP A 390 16.64 31.22 -29.69
CA ASP A 390 16.67 32.24 -30.75
C ASP A 390 16.44 33.69 -30.25
N GLY A 391 16.10 33.85 -28.96
CA GLY A 391 15.78 35.12 -28.32
C GLY A 391 14.30 35.52 -28.44
N SER A 392 13.43 34.64 -28.94
CA SER A 392 11.98 34.86 -29.00
C SER A 392 11.27 34.39 -27.72
N PHE A 393 10.10 34.95 -27.43
CA PHE A 393 9.19 34.50 -26.38
C PHE A 393 8.03 33.67 -26.93
N ARG A 394 7.61 33.92 -28.17
CA ARG A 394 6.46 33.29 -28.86
C ARG A 394 5.16 33.48 -28.10
N SER A 395 4.78 34.75 -27.91
CA SER A 395 3.66 35.20 -27.06
C SER A 395 2.30 34.57 -27.41
N GLY A 396 2.03 34.34 -28.69
CA GLY A 396 0.79 33.73 -29.19
C GLY A 396 0.78 32.19 -29.23
N GLN A 397 1.90 31.53 -28.91
CA GLN A 397 1.97 30.07 -28.91
C GLN A 397 1.29 29.51 -27.64
N ASN A 398 0.54 28.41 -27.77
CA ASN A 398 -0.06 27.71 -26.63
C ASN A 398 1.00 26.98 -25.79
N LEU A 399 0.78 26.89 -24.47
CA LEU A 399 1.61 26.05 -23.61
C LEU A 399 1.20 24.59 -23.71
N THR A 400 2.18 23.69 -23.61
CA THR A 400 1.90 22.28 -23.26
C THR A 400 1.73 22.10 -21.76
N LYS A 401 1.08 21.01 -21.37
CA LYS A 401 0.85 20.65 -19.97
C LYS A 401 2.15 20.54 -19.18
N VAL A 402 3.17 19.93 -19.77
CA VAL A 402 4.49 19.83 -19.12
C VAL A 402 5.17 21.19 -18.97
N GLN A 403 5.01 22.10 -19.92
CA GLN A 403 5.59 23.45 -19.83
C GLN A 403 4.97 24.27 -18.70
N ALA A 404 3.65 24.16 -18.49
CA ALA A 404 2.98 24.83 -17.39
C ALA A 404 3.41 24.28 -16.01
N ILE A 405 3.59 22.95 -15.90
CA ILE A 405 4.11 22.30 -14.68
C ILE A 405 5.54 22.78 -14.37
N VAL A 406 6.43 22.76 -15.38
CA VAL A 406 7.81 23.24 -15.25
C VAL A 406 7.85 24.71 -14.82
N SER A 407 6.98 25.53 -15.41
CA SER A 407 6.87 26.96 -15.05
C SER A 407 6.56 27.18 -13.58
N ILE A 408 5.54 26.50 -13.04
CA ILE A 408 5.14 26.63 -11.64
C ILE A 408 6.23 26.14 -10.69
N VAL A 409 6.80 24.96 -10.97
CA VAL A 409 7.83 24.38 -10.11
C VAL A 409 9.08 25.25 -10.05
N ASN A 410 9.53 25.76 -11.20
CA ASN A 410 10.70 26.63 -11.27
C ASN A 410 10.43 28.01 -10.64
N GLY A 411 9.32 28.65 -11.00
CA GLY A 411 8.97 29.98 -10.51
C GLY A 411 8.76 30.03 -8.99
N LEU A 412 8.17 28.97 -8.43
CA LEU A 412 7.98 28.84 -6.97
C LEU A 412 9.17 28.20 -6.25
N LYS A 413 10.22 27.83 -6.98
CA LYS A 413 11.44 27.20 -6.46
C LYS A 413 11.15 25.96 -5.61
N PHE A 414 10.16 25.16 -6.02
CA PHE A 414 9.89 23.89 -5.36
C PHE A 414 11.08 22.94 -5.54
N SER A 415 11.45 22.27 -4.45
CA SER A 415 12.59 21.36 -4.38
C SER A 415 12.27 20.15 -3.51
N GLY A 416 13.12 19.11 -3.62
CA GLY A 416 13.08 17.94 -2.75
C GLY A 416 12.07 16.89 -3.18
N GLY A 417 12.41 16.07 -4.17
CA GLY A 417 11.53 14.97 -4.52
C GLY A 417 12.13 13.83 -5.33
N ASN A 418 11.34 12.78 -5.46
CA ASN A 418 11.75 11.41 -5.73
C ASN A 418 11.25 10.98 -7.13
N PRO A 419 12.15 10.65 -8.08
CA PRO A 419 11.79 10.24 -9.45
C PRO A 419 10.74 9.14 -9.57
N ASN A 420 10.56 8.31 -8.53
CA ASN A 420 9.52 7.29 -8.47
C ASN A 420 8.10 7.86 -8.46
N GLY A 421 7.91 9.15 -8.17
CA GLY A 421 6.60 9.81 -8.30
C GLY A 421 5.99 9.74 -9.70
N LEU A 422 6.78 9.39 -10.72
CA LEU A 422 6.28 9.22 -12.10
C LEU A 422 5.70 7.83 -12.39
N THR A 423 5.83 6.85 -11.49
CA THR A 423 5.28 5.49 -11.72
C THR A 423 3.76 5.48 -11.79
N VAL A 424 3.11 6.48 -11.19
CA VAL A 424 1.67 6.72 -11.29
C VAL A 424 1.21 7.01 -12.73
N TYR A 425 2.10 7.51 -13.59
CA TYR A 425 1.75 7.84 -14.98
C TYR A 425 2.04 6.67 -15.93
N SER A 426 1.00 6.24 -16.63
CA SER A 426 1.05 5.24 -17.69
C SER A 426 1.82 5.73 -18.93
N ASP A 427 1.79 7.03 -19.19
CA ASP A 427 2.41 7.70 -20.34
C ASP A 427 3.72 8.43 -19.99
N ARG A 428 4.34 8.11 -18.84
CA ARG A 428 5.57 8.77 -18.35
C ARG A 428 6.73 8.80 -19.35
N ALA A 429 6.77 7.87 -20.31
CA ALA A 429 7.77 7.84 -21.37
C ALA A 429 7.71 9.06 -22.30
N GLN A 430 6.58 9.76 -22.34
CA GLN A 430 6.41 10.99 -23.13
C GLN A 430 6.92 12.25 -22.40
N ILE A 431 7.31 12.14 -21.12
CA ILE A 431 7.81 13.27 -20.35
C ILE A 431 9.21 13.63 -20.86
N PRO A 432 9.43 14.86 -21.38
CA PRO A 432 10.75 15.28 -21.81
C PRO A 432 11.76 15.23 -20.65
N SER A 433 13.00 14.84 -20.94
CA SER A 433 14.05 14.68 -19.91
C SER A 433 14.27 15.93 -19.05
N TYR A 434 14.20 17.13 -19.65
CA TYR A 434 14.33 18.40 -18.95
C TYR A 434 13.21 18.65 -17.93
N ALA A 435 12.06 18.01 -18.10
CA ALA A 435 10.87 18.20 -17.29
C ALA A 435 10.68 17.12 -16.23
N ILE A 436 11.45 16.02 -16.27
CA ILE A 436 11.33 14.88 -15.34
C ILE A 436 11.27 15.37 -13.90
N ASN A 437 12.28 16.13 -13.46
CA ASN A 437 12.35 16.63 -12.09
C ASN A 437 11.14 17.50 -11.73
N ALA A 438 10.72 18.40 -12.62
CA ALA A 438 9.61 19.28 -12.35
C ALA A 438 8.28 18.53 -12.24
N VAL A 439 8.03 17.59 -13.15
CA VAL A 439 6.82 16.76 -13.10
C VAL A 439 6.83 15.93 -11.83
N THR A 440 7.95 15.30 -11.49
CA THR A 440 8.09 14.56 -10.24
C THR A 440 7.76 15.43 -9.02
N MET A 441 8.31 16.65 -8.94
CA MET A 441 8.04 17.56 -7.82
C MET A 441 6.56 17.90 -7.74
N ALA A 442 5.98 18.24 -8.89
CA ALA A 442 4.58 18.59 -8.97
C ALA A 442 3.69 17.43 -8.52
N THR A 443 3.96 16.20 -8.95
CA THR A 443 3.18 15.03 -8.54
C THR A 443 3.24 14.81 -7.03
N GLN A 444 4.42 14.87 -6.43
CA GLN A 444 4.59 14.62 -4.99
C GLN A 444 4.02 15.72 -4.11
N LYS A 445 4.08 16.97 -4.58
CA LYS A 445 3.46 18.12 -3.92
C LYS A 445 1.96 18.22 -4.20
N LEU A 446 1.38 17.20 -4.88
CA LEU A 446 -0.05 17.12 -5.22
C LEU A 446 -0.52 18.28 -6.13
N LEU A 447 0.38 18.84 -6.94
CA LEU A 447 0.08 19.91 -7.91
C LEU A 447 -0.68 19.41 -9.14
N VAL A 448 -0.40 18.17 -9.55
CA VAL A 448 -0.92 17.65 -10.82
C VAL A 448 -2.35 17.18 -10.63
N VAL A 449 -3.24 17.71 -11.47
CA VAL A 449 -4.64 17.29 -11.56
C VAL A 449 -4.90 16.78 -12.97
N ASN A 450 -5.24 15.50 -13.10
CA ASN A 450 -5.45 14.81 -14.37
C ASN A 450 -6.90 14.34 -14.49
N TYR A 451 -7.60 14.86 -15.49
CA TYR A 451 -8.98 14.50 -15.80
C TYR A 451 -9.06 13.88 -17.20
N PRO A 452 -9.85 12.81 -17.42
CA PRO A 452 -10.63 12.08 -16.41
C PRO A 452 -9.82 11.00 -15.66
N GLN A 453 -8.62 10.66 -16.13
CA GLN A 453 -7.78 9.57 -15.62
C GLN A 453 -6.56 10.13 -14.87
N PRO A 454 -6.49 10.01 -13.54
CA PRO A 454 -5.35 10.47 -12.74
C PRO A 454 -3.99 9.96 -13.24
N GLU A 455 -3.95 8.73 -13.73
CA GLU A 455 -2.79 8.00 -14.23
C GLU A 455 -2.31 8.40 -15.64
N LEU A 456 -2.93 9.39 -16.30
CA LEU A 456 -2.57 9.85 -17.64
C LEU A 456 -2.19 11.34 -17.63
N LEU A 457 -0.90 11.65 -17.84
CA LEU A 457 -0.40 13.01 -17.75
C LEU A 457 -0.64 13.84 -19.01
N GLU A 458 -0.44 13.25 -20.19
CA GLU A 458 -0.44 13.87 -21.52
C GLU A 458 0.54 15.05 -21.63
N PRO A 459 1.84 14.85 -21.37
CA PRO A 459 2.79 15.95 -21.14
C PRO A 459 2.96 16.89 -22.35
N LEU A 460 2.81 16.37 -23.57
CA LEU A 460 3.01 17.12 -24.81
C LEU A 460 1.73 17.77 -25.35
N ARG A 461 0.56 17.49 -24.76
CA ARG A 461 -0.71 18.11 -25.15
C ARG A 461 -0.75 19.58 -24.71
N GLU A 462 -1.39 20.42 -25.51
CA GLU A 462 -1.70 21.80 -25.11
C GLU A 462 -2.55 21.81 -23.83
N ILE A 463 -2.14 22.61 -22.84
CA ILE A 463 -2.84 22.68 -21.56
C ILE A 463 -4.07 23.58 -21.68
N THR A 464 -5.19 23.11 -21.14
CA THR A 464 -6.44 23.85 -21.14
C THR A 464 -6.51 24.88 -20.01
N ARG A 465 -7.37 25.89 -20.15
CA ARG A 465 -7.62 26.90 -19.10
C ARG A 465 -8.08 26.28 -17.78
N ALA A 466 -8.89 25.22 -17.83
CA ALA A 466 -9.30 24.46 -16.65
C ALA A 466 -8.11 23.79 -15.94
N GLU A 467 -7.22 23.13 -16.69
CA GLU A 467 -6.03 22.50 -16.14
C GLU A 467 -5.05 23.51 -15.54
N VAL A 468 -4.89 24.67 -16.18
CA VAL A 468 -4.08 25.77 -15.65
C VAL A 468 -4.66 26.31 -14.34
N ALA A 469 -5.98 26.49 -14.27
CA ALA A 469 -6.64 26.92 -13.04
C ALA A 469 -6.45 25.91 -11.91
N ALA A 470 -6.62 24.61 -12.18
CA ALA A 470 -6.39 23.55 -11.21
C ALA A 470 -4.92 23.50 -10.74
N LEU A 471 -3.96 23.60 -11.67
CA LEU A 471 -2.53 23.61 -11.37
C LEU A 471 -2.12 24.80 -10.49
N ILE A 472 -2.61 26.01 -10.82
CA ILE A 472 -2.36 27.22 -10.03
C ILE A 472 -2.98 27.10 -8.65
N TYR A 473 -4.22 26.60 -8.58
CA TYR A 473 -4.88 26.37 -7.30
C TYR A 473 -4.05 25.46 -6.40
N GLN A 474 -3.61 24.31 -6.91
CA GLN A 474 -2.79 23.39 -6.12
C GLN A 474 -1.42 23.97 -5.76
N ALA A 475 -0.85 24.83 -6.62
CA ALA A 475 0.40 25.51 -6.28
C ALA A 475 0.24 26.46 -5.08
N LEU A 476 -0.90 27.15 -4.97
CA LEU A 476 -1.24 27.99 -3.82
C LEU A 476 -1.50 27.15 -2.55
N VAL A 477 -2.16 26.00 -2.71
CA VAL A 477 -2.35 25.02 -1.61
C VAL A 477 -1.02 24.48 -1.12
N ALA A 478 -0.11 24.08 -2.01
CA ALA A 478 1.21 23.56 -1.66
C ALA A 478 2.11 24.58 -0.95
N ARG A 479 1.80 25.89 -1.09
CA ARG A 479 2.45 26.99 -0.36
C ARG A 479 1.74 27.35 0.95
N GLY A 480 0.61 26.72 1.26
CA GLY A 480 -0.23 27.04 2.42
C GLY A 480 -0.94 28.39 2.32
N GLU A 481 -1.10 28.96 1.12
CA GLU A 481 -1.70 30.29 0.93
C GLU A 481 -3.23 30.23 0.80
N ILE A 482 -3.74 29.12 0.26
CA ILE A 482 -5.16 28.82 0.20
C ILE A 482 -5.37 27.38 0.65
N GLU A 483 -6.58 27.10 1.05
CA GLU A 483 -6.91 25.81 1.60
C GLU A 483 -7.20 24.78 0.50
N ALA A 484 -7.03 23.49 0.78
CA ALA A 484 -7.16 22.44 -0.23
C ALA A 484 -8.61 22.22 -0.67
N ILE A 485 -8.84 22.12 -1.99
CA ILE A 485 -10.10 21.60 -2.56
C ILE A 485 -9.90 20.10 -2.85
N PRO A 486 -10.70 19.21 -2.23
CA PRO A 486 -10.68 17.80 -2.57
C PRO A 486 -11.06 17.56 -4.05
N SER A 487 -10.30 16.72 -4.74
CA SER A 487 -10.65 16.29 -6.10
C SER A 487 -10.09 14.89 -6.37
N PRO A 488 -10.89 13.97 -6.95
CA PRO A 488 -10.43 12.62 -7.33
C PRO A 488 -9.41 12.64 -8.46
N TYR A 489 -9.28 13.79 -9.14
CA TYR A 489 -8.37 13.99 -10.25
C TYR A 489 -6.99 14.45 -9.77
N ILE A 490 -6.81 14.75 -8.48
CA ILE A 490 -5.51 15.03 -7.90
C ILE A 490 -4.68 13.75 -7.93
N VAL A 491 -3.53 13.81 -8.59
CA VAL A 491 -2.67 12.65 -8.73
C VAL A 491 -2.01 12.35 -7.39
N GLN A 492 -2.36 11.21 -6.81
CA GLN A 492 -1.76 10.70 -5.58
C GLN A 492 -0.76 9.60 -5.94
N PRO A 493 0.56 9.83 -5.82
CA PRO A 493 1.53 8.76 -5.97
C PRO A 493 1.32 7.73 -4.85
N GLU A 494 1.40 6.42 -5.17
CA GLU A 494 1.31 5.35 -4.17
C GLU A 494 2.25 5.61 -2.99
N THR A 495 1.77 5.35 -1.77
CA THR A 495 2.51 5.59 -0.52
C THR A 495 3.91 4.98 -0.56
N GLU A 496 4.87 5.80 -0.17
CA GLU A 496 6.30 5.75 -0.47
C GLU A 496 7.00 4.39 -0.29
N ILE A 497 7.60 3.88 -1.37
CA ILE A 497 8.88 3.18 -1.27
C ILE A 497 9.95 4.28 -1.41
N PRO A 498 10.72 4.60 -0.35
CA PRO A 498 11.84 5.52 -0.44
C PRO A 498 12.73 5.18 -1.65
N SER A 499 12.98 6.14 -2.53
CA SER A 499 14.00 5.99 -3.57
C SER A 499 15.33 6.48 -3.01
N PHE A 500 16.29 5.56 -2.96
CA PHE A 500 17.63 5.86 -2.55
C PHE A 500 18.48 6.15 -3.79
N SER A 501 19.02 7.36 -3.88
CA SER A 501 19.80 7.82 -5.05
C SER A 501 21.04 6.96 -5.30
N ASP A 502 21.58 6.34 -4.25
CA ASP A 502 22.77 5.51 -4.24
C ASP A 502 22.49 4.01 -4.44
N LEU A 503 21.24 3.61 -4.72
CA LEU A 503 20.91 2.23 -5.07
C LEU A 503 20.79 1.97 -6.56
N VAL A 504 20.63 2.99 -7.40
CA VAL A 504 20.41 2.80 -8.84
C VAL A 504 21.64 2.12 -9.46
N GLY A 505 21.45 0.88 -9.96
CA GLY A 505 22.54 0.10 -10.56
C GLY A 505 23.45 -0.59 -9.53
N HIS A 506 23.15 -0.45 -8.23
CA HIS A 506 23.88 -1.12 -7.17
C HIS A 506 23.49 -2.61 -7.13
N TRP A 507 24.46 -3.52 -6.97
CA TRP A 507 24.20 -4.98 -7.04
C TRP A 507 23.19 -5.48 -6.00
N ALA A 508 23.11 -4.80 -4.86
CA ALA A 508 22.20 -5.14 -3.77
C ALA A 508 20.83 -4.44 -3.84
N GLU A 509 20.62 -3.58 -4.84
CA GLU A 509 19.36 -2.85 -5.06
C GLU A 509 18.11 -3.72 -4.91
N PRO A 510 17.97 -4.90 -5.57
CA PRO A 510 16.75 -5.68 -5.47
C PRO A 510 16.50 -6.20 -4.04
N PHE A 511 17.55 -6.57 -3.30
CA PHE A 511 17.42 -7.02 -1.91
C PHE A 511 16.98 -5.88 -0.98
N ILE A 512 17.63 -4.72 -1.12
CA ILE A 512 17.38 -3.56 -0.26
C ILE A 512 15.98 -3.01 -0.53
N ARG A 513 15.59 -2.86 -1.79
CA ARG A 513 14.23 -2.42 -2.16
C ARG A 513 13.15 -3.35 -1.60
N ALA A 514 13.38 -4.66 -1.66
CA ALA A 514 12.43 -5.61 -1.12
C ALA A 514 12.32 -5.55 0.42
N LEU A 515 13.44 -5.34 1.13
CA LEU A 515 13.39 -5.14 2.59
C LEU A 515 12.72 -3.80 2.97
N VAL A 516 12.90 -2.76 2.16
CA VAL A 516 12.25 -1.45 2.35
C VAL A 516 10.74 -1.57 2.14
N SER A 517 10.29 -2.28 1.10
CA SER A 517 8.86 -2.54 0.88
C SER A 517 8.21 -3.40 1.96
N MET A 518 9.00 -4.15 2.73
CA MET A 518 8.53 -4.92 3.89
C MET A 518 8.58 -4.11 5.21
N ASN A 519 8.99 -2.84 5.15
CA ASN A 519 9.24 -2.01 6.33
C ASN A 519 10.27 -2.61 7.32
N ILE A 520 11.24 -3.38 6.80
CA ILE A 520 12.30 -4.02 7.61
C ILE A 520 13.53 -3.12 7.72
N THR A 521 13.81 -2.32 6.70
CA THR A 521 14.92 -1.36 6.68
C THR A 521 14.49 -0.05 6.06
N GLN A 522 15.17 1.02 6.46
CA GLN A 522 15.02 2.38 5.90
C GLN A 522 16.41 2.96 5.59
N GLY A 523 16.45 4.02 4.79
CA GLY A 523 17.67 4.81 4.59
C GLY A 523 17.73 6.01 5.53
N PHE A 524 18.60 6.94 5.18
CA PHE A 524 18.90 8.13 5.98
C PHE A 524 18.03 9.32 5.55
N ALA A 525 17.97 10.34 6.41
CA ALA A 525 17.20 11.55 6.17
C ALA A 525 17.65 12.34 4.94
N ASP A 526 18.88 12.10 4.47
CA ASP A 526 19.46 12.67 3.25
C ASP A 526 19.00 11.95 1.96
N GLY A 527 18.14 10.94 2.07
CA GLY A 527 17.63 10.17 0.93
C GLY A 527 18.60 9.10 0.41
N SER A 528 19.70 8.82 1.11
CA SER A 528 20.64 7.73 0.76
C SER A 528 20.36 6.45 1.56
N TYR A 529 20.71 5.28 1.02
CA TYR A 529 20.76 4.03 1.80
C TYR A 529 22.16 3.77 2.38
N GLN A 530 23.19 4.34 1.79
CA GLN A 530 24.62 4.17 2.02
C GLN A 530 25.04 2.69 1.92
N PRO A 531 24.77 2.00 0.80
CA PRO A 531 24.93 0.54 0.68
C PRO A 531 26.37 0.07 0.92
N ASP A 532 27.36 0.87 0.53
CA ASP A 532 28.78 0.50 0.63
C ASP A 532 29.43 0.84 1.97
N LYS A 533 28.73 1.58 2.86
CA LYS A 533 29.28 1.86 4.18
C LYS A 533 29.22 0.63 5.09
N PRO A 534 30.21 0.42 5.97
CA PRO A 534 30.12 -0.56 7.04
C PRO A 534 28.88 -0.38 7.91
N MET A 535 28.29 -1.48 8.37
CA MET A 535 27.18 -1.45 9.33
C MET A 535 27.69 -1.63 10.76
N THR A 536 27.21 -0.81 11.69
CA THR A 536 27.54 -0.95 13.12
C THR A 536 26.78 -2.11 13.77
N ARG A 537 27.29 -2.61 14.90
CA ARG A 537 26.63 -3.65 15.70
C ARG A 537 25.23 -3.23 16.18
N ALA A 538 25.05 -1.97 16.57
CA ALA A 538 23.73 -1.44 16.95
C ALA A 538 22.75 -1.48 15.76
N GLN A 539 23.15 -0.96 14.59
CA GLN A 539 22.33 -0.98 13.37
C GLN A 539 21.96 -2.41 12.95
N TYR A 540 22.92 -3.34 13.03
CA TYR A 540 22.68 -4.74 12.74
C TYR A 540 21.61 -5.35 13.66
N THR A 541 21.67 -5.10 14.97
CA THR A 541 20.66 -5.63 15.91
C THR A 541 19.26 -5.05 15.70
N ALA A 542 19.16 -3.77 15.33
CA ALA A 542 17.88 -3.16 14.95
C ALA A 542 17.28 -3.87 13.74
N LEU A 543 18.09 -4.16 12.74
CA LEU A 543 17.67 -4.87 11.53
C LEU A 543 17.27 -6.34 11.82
N ILE A 544 17.99 -7.04 12.70
CA ILE A 544 17.61 -8.38 13.18
C ILE A 544 16.28 -8.35 13.92
N ALA A 545 16.08 -7.37 14.81
CA ALA A 545 14.85 -7.23 15.57
C ALA A 545 13.65 -6.97 14.65
N ALA A 546 13.80 -6.10 13.64
CA ALA A 546 12.78 -5.82 12.64
C ALA A 546 12.50 -7.03 11.75
N ALA A 547 13.55 -7.71 11.25
CA ALA A 547 13.39 -8.83 10.33
C ALA A 547 12.82 -10.08 11.01
N PHE A 548 13.26 -10.43 12.23
CA PHE A 548 13.01 -11.74 12.83
C PHE A 548 12.25 -11.70 14.17
N ASN A 549 12.10 -10.53 14.79
CA ASN A 549 11.55 -10.35 16.13
C ASN A 549 11.95 -11.48 17.12
N PRO A 550 13.25 -11.64 17.42
CA PRO A 550 13.77 -12.81 18.13
C PRO A 550 13.11 -13.03 19.49
N THR A 551 12.72 -14.28 19.79
CA THR A 551 12.25 -14.67 21.11
C THR A 551 13.44 -15.00 22.03
N PRO A 552 13.40 -14.62 23.33
CA PRO A 552 14.48 -14.92 24.26
C PRO A 552 14.77 -16.42 24.38
N LYS A 553 16.02 -16.82 24.14
CA LYS A 553 16.57 -18.18 24.33
C LYS A 553 17.50 -18.28 25.55
N ARG A 554 17.99 -17.15 26.05
CA ARG A 554 18.83 -17.01 27.24
C ARG A 554 18.46 -15.76 28.03
N SER A 555 18.88 -15.70 29.28
CA SER A 555 18.66 -14.54 30.16
C SER A 555 19.15 -13.25 29.52
N ALA A 556 18.44 -12.16 29.78
CA ALA A 556 18.85 -10.84 29.33
C ALA A 556 20.26 -10.52 29.82
N THR A 557 21.15 -10.22 28.89
CA THR A 557 22.52 -9.79 29.20
C THR A 557 22.51 -8.27 29.35
N GLU A 558 22.98 -7.77 30.49
CA GLU A 558 23.22 -6.34 30.67
C GLU A 558 24.61 -5.99 30.15
N PHE A 559 24.67 -5.00 29.25
CA PHE A 559 25.92 -4.50 28.69
C PHE A 559 26.26 -3.16 29.33
N THR A 560 27.48 -3.02 29.82
CA THR A 560 27.92 -1.86 30.60
C THR A 560 28.00 -0.56 29.78
N ASP A 561 28.16 -0.70 28.46
CA ASP A 561 28.28 0.38 27.48
C ASP A 561 26.99 0.62 26.67
N VAL A 562 25.87 0.04 27.08
CA VAL A 562 24.55 0.27 26.45
C VAL A 562 23.57 0.79 27.50
N PRO A 563 23.47 2.12 27.67
CA PRO A 563 22.47 2.71 28.56
C PRO A 563 21.05 2.34 28.16
N ALA A 564 20.12 2.27 29.12
CA ALA A 564 18.71 1.98 28.83
C ALA A 564 18.05 2.99 27.87
N SER A 565 18.56 4.23 27.83
CA SER A 565 18.13 5.29 26.92
C SER A 565 18.74 5.19 25.51
N PHE A 566 19.69 4.28 25.27
CA PHE A 566 20.29 4.10 23.96
C PHE A 566 19.24 3.64 22.95
N TRP A 567 19.20 4.27 21.77
CA TRP A 567 18.13 4.07 20.78
C TRP A 567 17.94 2.60 20.37
N ALA A 568 19.02 1.81 20.37
CA ALA A 568 18.99 0.39 20.02
C ALA A 568 18.93 -0.55 21.24
N ALA A 569 18.81 -0.06 22.47
CA ALA A 569 18.91 -0.88 23.69
C ALA A 569 17.95 -2.08 23.66
N SER A 570 16.68 -1.85 23.30
CA SER A 570 15.67 -2.91 23.15
C SER A 570 16.03 -3.92 22.05
N ALA A 571 16.51 -3.44 20.90
CA ALA A 571 16.90 -4.30 19.79
C ALA A 571 18.13 -5.16 20.12
N ILE A 572 19.13 -4.56 20.78
CA ILE A 572 20.32 -5.25 21.29
C ILE A 572 19.92 -6.33 22.27
N GLN A 573 19.03 -6.03 23.22
CA GLN A 573 18.55 -7.00 24.21
C GLN A 573 17.79 -8.16 23.55
N LYS A 574 16.90 -7.88 22.59
CA LYS A 574 16.17 -8.91 21.84
C LYS A 574 17.11 -9.79 21.03
N ALA A 575 18.02 -9.20 20.27
CA ALA A 575 18.98 -9.94 19.45
C ALA A 575 19.95 -10.76 20.31
N ALA A 576 20.39 -10.21 21.44
CA ALA A 576 21.30 -10.89 22.37
C ALA A 576 20.60 -12.05 23.08
N SER A 577 19.43 -11.83 23.69
CA SER A 577 18.66 -12.89 24.34
C SER A 577 18.17 -13.94 23.34
N GLY A 578 17.87 -13.56 22.10
CA GLY A 578 17.49 -14.47 21.01
C GLY A 578 18.64 -15.28 20.40
N GLY A 579 19.89 -15.03 20.81
CA GLY A 579 21.07 -15.81 20.40
C GLY A 579 21.68 -15.40 19.05
N PHE A 580 21.31 -14.23 18.51
CA PHE A 580 21.92 -13.69 17.29
C PHE A 580 23.29 -13.08 17.58
N VAL A 581 23.38 -12.23 18.61
CA VAL A 581 24.61 -11.50 18.94
C VAL A 581 25.05 -11.75 20.38
N GLY A 582 26.34 -11.61 20.69
CA GLY A 582 26.88 -11.64 22.05
C GLY A 582 27.72 -10.40 22.36
N GLY A 583 28.01 -10.18 23.64
CA GLY A 583 28.99 -9.19 24.09
C GLY A 583 30.39 -9.78 24.24
N PHE A 584 31.31 -8.95 24.72
CA PHE A 584 32.70 -9.29 24.95
C PHE A 584 32.93 -9.74 26.40
N SER A 585 34.10 -10.32 26.68
CA SER A 585 34.47 -10.83 28.01
C SER A 585 34.49 -9.75 29.10
N ASP A 586 34.64 -8.48 28.71
CA ASP A 586 34.61 -7.29 29.56
C ASP A 586 33.18 -6.77 29.85
N ARG A 587 32.13 -7.52 29.46
CA ARG A 587 30.71 -7.12 29.58
C ARG A 587 30.31 -5.90 28.76
N THR A 588 31.05 -5.58 27.70
CA THR A 588 30.67 -4.57 26.70
C THR A 588 29.96 -5.19 25.50
N PHE A 589 29.11 -4.43 24.82
CA PHE A 589 28.51 -4.77 23.53
C PHE A 589 29.24 -4.14 22.35
N ARG A 590 29.84 -2.96 22.54
CA ARG A 590 30.51 -2.11 21.54
C ARG A 590 29.56 -1.72 20.40
N PRO A 591 28.50 -0.92 20.68
CA PRO A 591 27.42 -0.64 19.72
C PRO A 591 27.89 0.04 18.44
N ASP A 592 28.92 0.88 18.51
CA ASP A 592 29.45 1.65 17.37
C ASP A 592 30.52 0.90 16.57
N GLN A 593 31.00 -0.26 17.06
CA GLN A 593 31.94 -1.09 16.31
C GLN A 593 31.21 -1.74 15.12
N ASN A 594 31.87 -1.78 13.96
CA ASN A 594 31.32 -2.42 12.76
C ASN A 594 31.21 -3.95 12.93
N VAL A 595 30.20 -4.55 12.31
CA VAL A 595 30.08 -6.01 12.22
C VAL A 595 30.95 -6.54 11.09
N GLN A 596 31.66 -7.64 11.34
CA GLN A 596 32.41 -8.34 10.29
C GLN A 596 31.49 -9.29 9.49
N ARG A 597 31.83 -9.57 8.23
CA ARG A 597 31.08 -10.50 7.36
C ARG A 597 30.87 -11.86 8.02
N LEU A 598 31.93 -12.43 8.58
CA LEU A 598 31.86 -13.70 9.33
C LEU A 598 30.86 -13.64 10.48
N GLN A 599 30.82 -12.54 11.23
CA GLN A 599 29.94 -12.37 12.38
C GLN A 599 28.47 -12.32 11.96
N VAL A 600 28.14 -11.71 10.82
CA VAL A 600 26.77 -11.68 10.28
C VAL A 600 26.27 -13.09 9.97
N MET A 601 27.09 -13.90 9.28
CA MET A 601 26.74 -15.26 8.90
C MET A 601 26.58 -16.18 10.13
N VAL A 602 27.54 -16.12 11.07
CA VAL A 602 27.48 -16.88 12.34
C VAL A 602 26.24 -16.47 13.15
N SER A 603 25.96 -15.17 13.24
CA SER A 603 24.80 -14.62 13.94
C SER A 603 23.48 -15.12 13.35
N LEU A 604 23.32 -15.08 12.02
CA LEU A 604 22.10 -15.55 11.36
C LEU A 604 21.89 -17.06 11.58
N VAL A 605 22.94 -17.87 11.43
CA VAL A 605 22.85 -19.33 11.61
C VAL A 605 22.47 -19.69 13.04
N ASN A 606 23.16 -19.10 14.03
CA ASN A 606 22.92 -19.39 15.44
C ASN A 606 21.57 -18.82 15.92
N GLY A 607 21.27 -17.57 15.55
CA GLY A 607 20.04 -16.88 15.90
C GLY A 607 18.80 -17.57 15.35
N LEU A 608 18.86 -18.04 14.11
CA LEU A 608 17.77 -18.78 13.46
C LEU A 608 17.74 -20.27 13.84
N GLY A 609 18.81 -20.80 14.43
CA GLY A 609 18.91 -22.23 14.77
C GLY A 609 18.91 -23.12 13.53
N LEU A 610 19.63 -22.72 12.49
CA LEU A 610 19.68 -23.46 11.23
C LEU A 610 20.44 -24.79 11.42
N PRO A 611 19.99 -25.89 10.77
CA PRO A 611 20.61 -27.19 10.93
C PRO A 611 22.02 -27.19 10.32
N ALA A 612 22.98 -27.74 11.05
CA ALA A 612 24.38 -27.79 10.64
C ALA A 612 24.56 -28.52 9.29
N ALA A 613 25.35 -27.92 8.40
CA ALA A 613 25.75 -28.52 7.12
C ALA A 613 27.19 -29.05 7.17
N ASP A 614 27.51 -29.94 6.23
CA ASP A 614 28.85 -30.47 6.04
C ASP A 614 29.84 -29.38 5.59
N SER A 615 30.98 -29.29 6.30
CA SER A 615 32.05 -28.33 6.04
C SER A 615 32.78 -28.57 4.71
N SER A 616 32.57 -29.72 4.06
CA SER A 616 33.08 -29.99 2.70
C SER A 616 32.63 -28.92 1.67
N ILE A 617 31.46 -28.30 1.88
CA ILE A 617 30.92 -27.22 1.03
C ILE A 617 31.84 -25.99 0.96
N LEU A 618 32.69 -25.77 1.98
CA LEU A 618 33.61 -24.63 2.02
C LEU A 618 34.66 -24.67 0.89
N ILE A 619 34.79 -25.78 0.16
CA ILE A 619 35.62 -25.86 -1.06
C ILE A 619 35.24 -24.83 -2.12
N VAL A 620 34.02 -24.30 -2.09
CA VAL A 620 33.56 -23.22 -3.00
C VAL A 620 34.35 -21.92 -2.84
N TYR A 621 34.95 -21.70 -1.66
CA TYR A 621 35.67 -20.46 -1.35
C TYR A 621 37.18 -20.57 -1.64
N THR A 622 37.71 -19.60 -2.38
CA THR A 622 39.15 -19.51 -2.68
C THR A 622 39.97 -19.18 -1.43
N ASP A 623 39.38 -18.41 -0.52
CA ASP A 623 39.97 -17.99 0.75
C ASP A 623 39.50 -18.85 1.94
N LYS A 624 39.07 -20.09 1.71
CA LYS A 624 38.59 -20.99 2.78
C LYS A 624 39.54 -21.15 3.97
N LYS A 625 40.86 -21.02 3.74
CA LYS A 625 41.89 -21.11 4.79
C LYS A 625 41.83 -19.94 5.78
N SER A 626 41.20 -18.82 5.38
CA SER A 626 41.00 -17.63 6.21
C SER A 626 39.77 -17.75 7.11
N ILE A 627 38.98 -18.83 6.99
CA ILE A 627 37.80 -19.09 7.82
C ILE A 627 38.27 -19.74 9.14
N PRO A 628 38.09 -19.07 10.30
CA PRO A 628 38.46 -19.66 11.58
C PRO A 628 37.68 -20.94 11.88
N GLU A 629 38.33 -21.89 12.55
CA GLU A 629 37.76 -23.22 12.85
C GLU A 629 36.39 -23.14 13.52
N TYR A 630 36.23 -22.25 14.51
CA TYR A 630 34.96 -22.06 15.23
C TYR A 630 33.78 -21.64 14.35
N ALA A 631 34.05 -21.07 13.16
CA ALA A 631 33.03 -20.54 12.27
C ALA A 631 32.74 -21.46 11.08
N GLN A 632 33.57 -22.48 10.82
CA GLN A 632 33.47 -23.31 9.62
C GLN A 632 32.08 -23.93 9.43
N THR A 633 31.53 -24.56 10.47
CA THR A 633 30.19 -25.17 10.42
C THR A 633 29.10 -24.14 10.14
N ALA A 634 29.18 -22.95 10.75
CA ALA A 634 28.19 -21.91 10.53
C ALA A 634 28.25 -21.37 9.10
N ILE A 635 29.45 -21.12 8.58
CA ILE A 635 29.60 -20.68 7.19
C ILE A 635 29.10 -21.75 6.23
N ALA A 636 29.49 -23.01 6.41
CA ALA A 636 29.00 -24.10 5.58
C ALA A 636 27.46 -24.19 5.59
N THR A 637 26.85 -23.97 6.75
CA THR A 637 25.39 -23.92 6.92
C THR A 637 24.77 -22.75 6.17
N ALA A 638 25.30 -21.54 6.33
CA ALA A 638 24.82 -20.36 5.60
C ALA A 638 24.93 -20.55 4.08
N THR A 639 26.04 -21.14 3.60
CA THR A 639 26.23 -21.45 2.18
C THR A 639 25.22 -22.48 1.69
N ALA A 640 25.01 -23.57 2.44
CA ALA A 640 24.04 -24.61 2.08
C ALA A 640 22.60 -24.07 1.99
N GLN A 641 22.26 -23.08 2.82
CA GLN A 641 20.96 -22.42 2.83
C GLN A 641 20.86 -21.25 1.82
N LYS A 642 21.87 -21.03 0.98
CA LYS A 642 21.96 -19.92 0.01
C LYS A 642 21.85 -18.53 0.66
N ILE A 643 22.25 -18.41 1.92
CA ILE A 643 22.25 -17.15 2.68
C ILE A 643 23.43 -16.26 2.26
N VAL A 644 24.56 -16.87 1.93
CA VAL A 644 25.79 -16.13 1.61
C VAL A 644 25.66 -15.46 0.24
N VAL A 645 25.84 -14.14 0.23
CA VAL A 645 25.91 -13.32 -0.98
C VAL A 645 27.27 -12.63 -1.04
N ASN A 646 28.01 -12.90 -2.11
CA ASN A 646 29.40 -12.46 -2.30
C ASN A 646 29.49 -11.63 -3.59
N TYR A 647 29.78 -10.34 -3.45
CA TYR A 647 29.98 -9.41 -4.56
C TYR A 647 31.43 -8.89 -4.52
N PRO A 648 32.09 -8.73 -5.68
CA PRO A 648 31.64 -9.14 -7.02
C PRO A 648 31.90 -10.62 -7.34
N ASP A 649 32.79 -11.29 -6.59
CA ASP A 649 33.16 -12.69 -6.82
C ASP A 649 32.46 -13.63 -5.82
N PRO A 650 31.54 -14.51 -6.28
CA PRO A 650 30.86 -15.49 -5.44
C PRO A 650 31.80 -16.39 -4.63
N LYS A 651 33.04 -16.59 -5.08
CA LYS A 651 34.01 -17.51 -4.46
C LYS A 651 34.93 -16.85 -3.42
N LEU A 652 34.84 -15.54 -3.22
CA LEU A 652 35.65 -14.82 -2.23
C LEU A 652 34.80 -14.43 -1.02
N LEU A 653 35.06 -15.03 0.15
CA LEU A 653 34.26 -14.76 1.35
C LEU A 653 34.70 -13.48 2.09
N ALA A 654 36.00 -13.23 2.16
CA ALA A 654 36.65 -12.15 2.92
C ALA A 654 36.14 -12.07 4.39
N PRO A 655 36.29 -13.13 5.20
CA PRO A 655 35.54 -13.32 6.45
C PRO A 655 35.78 -12.23 7.51
N THR A 656 37.00 -11.68 7.60
CA THR A 656 37.40 -10.73 8.65
C THR A 656 37.15 -9.26 8.28
N ARG A 657 36.70 -8.97 7.06
CA ARG A 657 36.36 -7.60 6.64
C ARG A 657 35.04 -7.15 7.26
N ASP A 658 34.93 -5.86 7.59
CA ASP A 658 33.68 -5.22 7.95
C ASP A 658 32.62 -5.43 6.85
N ALA A 659 31.42 -5.86 7.24
CA ALA A 659 30.30 -6.06 6.33
C ALA A 659 29.66 -4.71 5.97
N THR A 660 29.44 -4.48 4.68
CA THR A 660 28.72 -3.29 4.23
C THR A 660 27.22 -3.45 4.47
N ARG A 661 26.50 -2.32 4.46
CA ARG A 661 25.04 -2.31 4.64
C ARG A 661 24.32 -3.14 3.57
N ALA A 662 24.80 -3.09 2.33
CA ALA A 662 24.31 -3.91 1.24
C ALA A 662 24.48 -5.41 1.47
N GLU A 663 25.63 -5.82 1.98
CA GLU A 663 25.94 -7.21 2.26
C GLU A 663 25.06 -7.78 3.37
N VAL A 664 24.89 -7.00 4.44
CA VAL A 664 23.97 -7.35 5.53
C VAL A 664 22.53 -7.45 5.03
N ALA A 665 22.06 -6.47 4.25
CA ALA A 665 20.72 -6.47 3.69
C ALA A 665 20.47 -7.69 2.78
N ALA A 666 21.42 -8.02 1.89
CA ALA A 666 21.32 -9.18 1.03
C ALA A 666 21.28 -10.50 1.82
N MET A 667 22.13 -10.66 2.84
CA MET A 667 22.14 -11.86 3.68
C MET A 667 20.89 -11.98 4.56
N ILE A 668 20.34 -10.88 5.06
CA ILE A 668 19.06 -10.89 5.80
C ILE A 668 17.91 -11.24 4.88
N TYR A 669 17.87 -10.69 3.67
CA TYR A 669 16.87 -11.07 2.68
C TYR A 669 16.95 -12.57 2.36
N GLN A 670 18.14 -13.10 2.09
CA GLN A 670 18.31 -14.53 1.83
C GLN A 670 17.98 -15.39 3.04
N ALA A 671 18.24 -14.93 4.26
CA ALA A 671 17.77 -15.61 5.46
C ALA A 671 16.23 -15.65 5.52
N LEU A 672 15.53 -14.58 5.15
CA LEU A 672 14.06 -14.60 5.02
C LEU A 672 13.59 -15.58 3.93
N VAL A 673 14.32 -15.69 2.81
CA VAL A 673 14.05 -16.69 1.76
C VAL A 673 14.26 -18.11 2.27
N ALA A 674 15.34 -18.38 2.99
CA ALA A 674 15.63 -19.69 3.60
C ALA A 674 14.52 -20.11 4.59
N LEU A 675 13.92 -19.13 5.28
CA LEU A 675 12.76 -19.31 6.15
C LEU A 675 11.42 -19.31 5.41
N GLN A 676 11.41 -19.17 4.08
CA GLN A 676 10.21 -19.08 3.22
C GLN A 676 9.27 -17.91 3.56
N ARG A 677 9.81 -16.82 4.14
CA ARG A 677 9.07 -15.60 4.47
C ARG A 677 9.03 -14.58 3.34
N THR A 678 9.80 -14.79 2.28
CA THR A 678 9.75 -13.99 1.06
C THR A 678 10.21 -14.79 -0.16
N LYS A 679 9.96 -14.25 -1.36
CA LYS A 679 10.34 -14.88 -2.63
C LYS A 679 11.85 -14.82 -2.85
N SER A 680 12.39 -15.78 -3.57
CA SER A 680 13.79 -15.71 -4.00
C SER A 680 13.99 -14.58 -5.02
N ILE A 681 15.03 -13.77 -4.82
CA ILE A 681 15.56 -12.87 -5.84
C ILE A 681 16.67 -13.59 -6.59
N ASN A 682 16.62 -13.58 -7.92
CA ASN A 682 17.69 -14.10 -8.75
C ASN A 682 18.87 -13.11 -8.69
N SER A 683 20.03 -13.60 -8.26
CA SER A 683 21.27 -12.82 -8.26
C SER A 683 22.46 -13.74 -8.52
N PRO A 684 23.40 -13.35 -9.39
CA PRO A 684 24.60 -14.14 -9.68
C PRO A 684 25.58 -14.17 -8.49
N TYR A 685 25.36 -13.32 -7.49
CA TYR A 685 26.21 -13.18 -6.31
C TYR A 685 25.81 -14.13 -5.17
N ILE A 686 24.69 -14.85 -5.31
CA ILE A 686 24.28 -15.87 -4.34
C ILE A 686 25.18 -17.09 -4.50
N VAL A 687 25.84 -17.49 -3.42
CA VAL A 687 26.72 -18.65 -3.45
C VAL A 687 25.89 -19.92 -3.52
N ILE A 688 26.08 -20.69 -4.58
CA ILE A 688 25.43 -21.99 -4.80
C ILE A 688 26.43 -23.13 -4.58
N LYS A 689 25.93 -24.25 -4.07
CA LYS A 689 26.70 -25.49 -3.98
C LYS A 689 26.89 -26.04 -5.39
N ASN A 690 28.15 -26.30 -5.78
CA ASN A 690 28.45 -27.08 -7.00
C ASN A 690 28.07 -28.55 -6.81
#